data_AF-A0A428VVF6-F1
#
_entry.id   AF-A0A428VVF6-F1
#
_cell.length_a   1.000
_cell.length_b   1.000
_cell.length_c   1.000
_cell.angle_alpha   90.00
_cell.angle_beta   90.00
_cell.angle_gamma   90.00
#
_symmetry.space_group_name_H-M   'P 1'
#
loop_
_entity.id
_entity.type
_entity.pdbx_description
1 polymer ?
#
loop_
_entity_poly.entity_id
_entity_poly.type
_entity_poly.pdbx_seq_one_letter_code
_entity_poly.pdbx_strand_id
1 'polypeptide(L)'
;MGTNAKTTHTAYAITPASESDLIDPPEIEDQVPPIVEEPAVVEPGQQPVTPIPLTPDVGHAYGEPVLVGGADLIASTATLVSYHSADGPRTVLHARVDEDAEAKLLDALTISPGMVPTQIEQQVTGRLPIDKQHNLVEKIITAAKSVNHHVANGTLTAEQGPPATTAKKIDAAEAALQGLGDTPVPVEKAMLDHYLAQLQAVKDAVATGTPVAHVTPFQHQGTELATVMVPAPPPEGAAGAVAVLRGATRIKPELDTGTGQASWDGARATNVLGKEYAIDLGDGYQAVYRPYSINDPATTEYSLRGRLEVIAPAGEGHGPELVARLGQLNLANRPMTQDEGEYTYLTANVAAQSLDGRAEVVAAHATGQHLEEMVRQEIFHERAHEAVGMTGPQLADFAKHIQLEAHTRALPAKVQVLRDAVAKAAGFADGDALAASTGYDPAPRRSAGWLTWTRFDVGNSAGKLSSAVAGRSLVHSTSHTGLKAMLATGVLASTERRTTMGTHVGVGKSESADKLTGGASSVFLRVRTTSSVDSGPKLIWDQPERLLARADYYGANGDTFGVINPAKVEQYGAKSTKDPFKIAKFANPSNEVMFADGIDLLGPEGPSRILCSNTTQRDEIRAMLQAKDVTSIAGKAIEEVVTA
;
A
#
# COMPACT_ATOMS: atom_id res chain seq x y z
N MET A 1 22.50 38.18 56.93
CA MET A 1 23.06 37.15 57.83
C MET A 1 23.02 35.84 57.07
N GLY A 2 24.09 35.28 56.51
CA GLY A 2 25.51 35.33 56.84
C GLY A 2 25.91 34.12 57.68
N THR A 3 26.79 33.27 57.12
CA THR A 3 27.62 32.20 57.75
C THR A 3 26.91 30.88 58.08
N ASN A 4 27.49 29.67 58.08
CA ASN A 4 28.77 29.06 57.65
C ASN A 4 28.68 27.57 58.04
N ALA A 5 29.27 26.65 57.25
CA ALA A 5 29.96 25.41 57.64
C ALA A 5 30.32 24.67 56.32
N LYS A 6 31.56 24.59 55.79
CA LYS A 6 32.82 23.95 56.28
C LYS A 6 32.55 22.53 56.84
N THR A 7 33.17 21.44 56.36
CA THR A 7 34.57 21.28 55.91
C THR A 7 34.83 19.91 55.22
N THR A 8 35.74 19.93 54.22
CA THR A 8 36.84 18.98 53.84
C THR A 8 36.65 17.50 53.47
N HIS A 9 37.25 17.11 52.32
CA HIS A 9 38.31 16.06 52.16
C HIS A 9 39.14 16.35 50.88
N THR A 10 40.39 16.80 51.03
CA THR A 10 41.69 16.10 50.83
C THR A 10 42.09 15.85 49.37
N ALA A 11 43.17 16.51 48.93
CA ALA A 11 43.83 16.32 47.64
C ALA A 11 45.31 15.92 47.85
N TYR A 12 45.80 14.95 47.10
CA TYR A 12 47.22 14.71 46.76
C TYR A 12 47.24 13.93 45.43
N ALA A 13 47.59 14.55 44.30
CA ALA A 13 48.94 14.83 43.78
C ALA A 13 49.61 13.60 43.14
N ILE A 14 49.78 13.64 41.82
CA ILE A 14 50.52 12.67 41.00
C ILE A 14 51.69 13.40 40.36
N THR A 15 52.90 12.91 40.54
CA THR A 15 54.11 13.25 39.77
C THR A 15 55.07 12.04 39.74
N PRO A 16 56.00 11.93 38.76
CA PRO A 16 56.15 10.73 37.93
C PRO A 16 57.58 10.13 37.89
N ALA A 17 57.75 9.11 37.03
CA ALA A 17 58.96 8.43 36.53
C ALA A 17 59.60 7.36 37.45
N SER A 18 60.14 6.22 36.98
CA SER A 18 60.79 5.93 35.70
C SER A 18 60.89 4.41 35.38
N GLU A 19 60.89 4.10 34.08
CA GLU A 19 61.63 3.08 33.29
C GLU A 19 62.09 1.70 33.82
N SER A 20 61.71 0.67 33.05
CA SER A 20 62.36 -0.63 32.67
C SER A 20 61.25 -1.70 32.62
N ASP A 21 60.99 -2.48 31.57
CA ASP A 21 61.83 -3.06 30.53
C ASP A 21 61.10 -3.14 29.17
N LEU A 22 61.88 -3.04 28.09
CA LEU A 22 61.46 -3.24 26.71
C LEU A 22 61.27 -4.74 26.41
N ILE A 23 60.07 -5.13 25.98
CA ILE A 23 59.83 -6.38 25.25
C ILE A 23 58.96 -6.01 24.04
N ASP A 24 59.49 -6.21 22.84
CA ASP A 24 58.76 -6.07 21.57
C ASP A 24 57.55 -7.03 21.54
N PRO A 25 56.33 -6.56 21.23
CA PRO A 25 55.20 -7.46 21.00
C PRO A 25 55.28 -8.10 19.61
N PRO A 26 54.87 -9.37 19.45
CA PRO A 26 54.81 -10.03 18.15
C PRO A 26 53.69 -9.43 17.30
N GLU A 27 53.93 -9.29 15.99
CA GLU A 27 52.88 -9.11 14.99
C GLU A 27 51.91 -10.30 15.07
N ILE A 28 50.71 -10.04 15.60
CA ILE A 28 49.56 -10.93 15.48
C ILE A 28 48.61 -10.23 14.50
N GLU A 29 48.40 -10.86 13.34
CA GLU A 29 47.29 -10.52 12.45
C GLU A 29 45.98 -10.68 13.23
N ASP A 30 45.39 -9.56 13.66
CA ASP A 30 44.02 -9.50 14.18
C ASP A 30 43.04 -9.79 13.04
N GLN A 31 42.80 -11.07 12.77
CA GLN A 31 41.54 -11.50 12.18
C GLN A 31 40.47 -11.36 13.25
N VAL A 32 39.82 -10.19 13.30
CA VAL A 32 38.59 -10.00 14.08
C VAL A 32 37.55 -10.96 13.48
N PRO A 33 37.10 -12.01 14.20
CA PRO A 33 35.99 -12.82 13.72
C PRO A 33 34.76 -11.91 13.59
N PRO A 34 33.89 -12.13 12.58
CA PRO A 34 32.70 -11.33 12.42
C PRO A 34 31.91 -11.40 13.73
N ILE A 35 31.68 -10.24 14.34
CA ILE A 35 30.71 -10.06 15.41
C ILE A 35 29.37 -10.41 14.77
N VAL A 36 28.94 -11.65 14.97
CA VAL A 36 27.54 -12.00 14.80
C VAL A 36 26.86 -11.23 15.93
N GLU A 37 26.24 -10.10 15.61
CA GLU A 37 25.32 -9.43 16.53
C GLU A 37 24.29 -10.50 16.95
N GLU A 38 24.36 -10.94 18.21
CA GLU A 38 23.24 -11.65 18.81
C GLU A 38 22.02 -10.74 18.64
N PRO A 39 20.90 -11.22 18.07
CA PRO A 39 19.71 -10.39 17.92
C PRO A 39 19.33 -9.88 19.30
N ALA A 40 19.35 -8.56 19.46
CA ALA A 40 18.91 -7.91 20.68
C ALA A 40 17.56 -8.49 21.09
N VAL A 41 17.41 -8.87 22.36
CA VAL A 41 16.13 -9.32 22.90
C VAL A 41 15.16 -8.15 22.82
N VAL A 42 14.41 -8.08 21.73
CA VAL A 42 13.36 -7.08 21.51
C VAL A 42 12.30 -7.31 22.58
N GLU A 43 12.05 -6.32 23.44
CA GLU A 43 11.00 -6.44 24.44
C GLU A 43 9.66 -6.75 23.74
N PRO A 44 8.78 -7.61 24.33
CA PRO A 44 7.55 -8.06 23.67
C PRO A 44 6.67 -6.94 23.08
N GLY A 45 6.63 -5.76 23.72
CA GLY A 45 5.89 -4.59 23.25
C GLY A 45 6.50 -3.86 22.04
N GLN A 46 7.76 -4.16 21.69
CA GLN A 46 8.46 -3.57 20.54
C GLN A 46 8.38 -4.42 19.26
N GLN A 47 7.71 -5.59 19.31
CA GLN A 47 7.46 -6.39 18.11
C GLN A 47 6.44 -5.69 17.19
N PRO A 48 6.64 -5.76 15.86
CA PRO A 48 5.72 -5.16 14.91
C PRO A 48 4.37 -5.89 14.91
N VAL A 49 3.27 -5.13 14.91
CA VAL A 49 1.89 -5.67 14.81
C VAL A 49 1.69 -6.37 13.46
N THR A 50 2.21 -5.75 12.41
CA THR A 50 2.26 -6.34 11.07
C THR A 50 3.69 -6.23 10.56
N PRO A 51 4.39 -7.35 10.26
CA PRO A 51 5.71 -7.27 9.66
C PRO A 51 5.63 -6.61 8.28
N ILE A 52 6.65 -5.85 7.92
CA ILE A 52 6.77 -5.31 6.56
C ILE A 52 7.40 -6.39 5.67
N PRO A 53 6.72 -6.86 4.61
CA PRO A 53 7.29 -7.83 3.68
C PRO A 53 8.52 -7.25 2.98
N LEU A 54 9.60 -8.04 2.86
CA LEU A 54 10.77 -7.64 2.07
C LEU A 54 10.39 -7.50 0.58
N THR A 55 9.69 -8.51 0.07
CA THR A 55 9.23 -8.65 -1.31
C THR A 55 7.71 -8.87 -1.30
N PRO A 56 6.90 -7.80 -1.43
CA PRO A 56 5.45 -7.98 -1.56
C PRO A 56 5.09 -8.83 -2.77
N ASP A 57 4.00 -9.58 -2.69
CA ASP A 57 3.54 -10.44 -3.78
C ASP A 57 3.35 -9.67 -5.10
N VAL A 58 4.14 -10.03 -6.13
CA VAL A 58 4.08 -9.37 -7.43
C VAL A 58 2.78 -9.71 -8.14
N GLY A 59 2.12 -8.67 -8.66
CA GLY A 59 0.85 -8.79 -9.37
C GLY A 59 -0.36 -8.86 -8.45
N HIS A 60 -0.19 -8.89 -7.13
CA HIS A 60 -1.31 -8.94 -6.20
C HIS A 60 -2.05 -7.60 -6.19
N ALA A 61 -3.17 -7.51 -6.92
CA ALA A 61 -3.77 -6.22 -7.30
C ALA A 61 -4.13 -5.30 -6.12
N TYR A 62 -4.61 -5.85 -5.00
CA TYR A 62 -4.95 -5.07 -3.80
C TYR A 62 -3.79 -4.88 -2.82
N GLY A 63 -2.65 -5.54 -3.06
CA GLY A 63 -1.42 -5.42 -2.27
C GLY A 63 -1.47 -5.99 -0.86
N GLU A 64 -0.44 -5.68 -0.10
CA GLU A 64 -0.26 -6.09 1.29
C GLU A 64 -0.45 -4.89 2.22
N PRO A 65 -1.45 -4.93 3.13
CA PRO A 65 -1.63 -3.86 4.10
C PRO A 65 -0.59 -3.95 5.21
N VAL A 66 -0.04 -2.80 5.60
CA VAL A 66 0.90 -2.67 6.71
C VAL A 66 0.46 -1.54 7.63
N LEU A 67 0.81 -1.66 8.91
CA LEU A 67 0.67 -0.58 9.90
C LEU A 67 1.99 0.14 10.07
N VAL A 68 1.96 1.44 9.86
CA VAL A 68 3.08 2.35 10.12
C VAL A 68 2.88 2.92 11.52
N GLY A 69 3.94 3.02 12.30
CA GLY A 69 3.88 3.61 13.64
C GLY A 69 3.38 5.06 13.63
N GLY A 70 3.08 5.59 14.79
CA GLY A 70 2.56 6.95 14.93
C GLY A 70 1.15 7.19 14.37
N ALA A 71 0.81 8.47 14.22
CA ALA A 71 -0.53 8.95 13.84
C ALA A 71 -0.52 9.86 12.60
N ASP A 72 0.58 9.87 11.84
CA ASP A 72 0.72 10.76 10.68
C ASP A 72 -0.07 10.28 9.45
N LEU A 73 -0.49 9.02 9.42
CA LEU A 73 -1.32 8.44 8.38
C LEU A 73 -2.73 8.15 8.93
N ILE A 74 -3.74 8.26 8.07
CA ILE A 74 -5.13 7.93 8.43
C ILE A 74 -5.20 6.45 8.84
N ALA A 75 -5.68 6.23 10.08
CA ALA A 75 -5.73 4.93 10.74
C ALA A 75 -4.37 4.21 10.82
N SER A 76 -3.27 4.95 10.62
CA SER A 76 -1.89 4.44 10.62
C SER A 76 -1.65 3.33 9.58
N THR A 77 -2.44 3.34 8.50
CA THR A 77 -2.42 2.31 7.47
C THR A 77 -1.65 2.75 6.22
N ALA A 78 -0.93 1.80 5.62
CA ALA A 78 -0.42 1.88 4.26
C ALA A 78 -0.64 0.54 3.53
N THR A 79 -0.52 0.55 2.21
CA THR A 79 -0.62 -0.64 1.37
C THR A 79 0.58 -0.70 0.43
N LEU A 80 1.32 -1.80 0.47
CA LEU A 80 2.39 -2.09 -0.47
C LEU A 80 1.81 -2.86 -1.65
N VAL A 81 1.94 -2.32 -2.86
CA VAL A 81 1.50 -2.99 -4.09
C VAL A 81 2.72 -3.17 -4.98
N SER A 82 3.03 -4.42 -5.34
CA SER A 82 4.08 -4.72 -6.33
C SER A 82 3.44 -5.14 -7.64
N TYR A 83 3.69 -4.37 -8.70
CA TYR A 83 3.10 -4.59 -10.02
C TYR A 83 4.05 -5.39 -10.91
N HIS A 84 3.49 -6.25 -11.77
CA HIS A 84 4.26 -6.82 -12.89
C HIS A 84 4.71 -5.73 -13.86
N SER A 85 5.96 -5.80 -14.30
CA SER A 85 6.58 -4.85 -15.23
C SER A 85 7.67 -5.55 -16.05
N ALA A 86 7.91 -5.06 -17.27
CA ALA A 86 8.91 -5.62 -18.17
C ALA A 86 10.36 -5.42 -17.69
N ASP A 87 10.59 -4.40 -16.86
CA ASP A 87 11.93 -4.03 -16.35
C ASP A 87 12.23 -4.63 -14.96
N GLY A 88 11.34 -5.50 -14.46
CA GLY A 88 11.30 -5.97 -13.08
C GLY A 88 10.12 -5.36 -12.30
N PRO A 89 9.72 -5.94 -11.14
CA PRO A 89 8.57 -5.49 -10.38
C PRO A 89 8.65 -4.00 -10.00
N ARG A 90 7.52 -3.31 -9.99
CA ARG A 90 7.44 -1.91 -9.54
C ARG A 90 6.63 -1.85 -8.27
N THR A 91 7.28 -1.55 -7.15
CA THR A 91 6.62 -1.54 -5.84
C THR A 91 6.28 -0.12 -5.41
N VAL A 92 5.04 0.09 -4.96
CA VAL A 92 4.50 1.38 -4.52
C VAL A 92 3.89 1.22 -3.13
N LEU A 93 4.23 2.13 -2.23
CA LEU A 93 3.52 2.33 -0.97
C LEU A 93 2.42 3.37 -1.17
N HIS A 94 1.18 2.96 -0.95
CA HIS A 94 0.00 3.82 -0.96
C HIS A 94 -0.44 4.12 0.46
N ALA A 95 -0.57 5.41 0.78
CA ALA A 95 -1.05 5.86 2.08
C ALA A 95 -1.93 7.12 1.94
N ARG A 96 -2.55 7.51 3.05
CA ARG A 96 -3.22 8.80 3.17
C ARG A 96 -2.72 9.50 4.42
N VAL A 97 -2.09 10.66 4.24
CA VAL A 97 -1.59 11.50 5.32
C VAL A 97 -2.78 12.11 6.05
N ASP A 98 -2.71 12.13 7.38
CA ASP A 98 -3.67 12.85 8.21
C ASP A 98 -3.55 14.36 7.98
N GLU A 99 -4.66 15.10 8.02
CA GLU A 99 -4.64 16.54 7.74
C GLU A 99 -3.77 17.30 8.76
N ASP A 100 -3.70 16.84 10.00
CA ASP A 100 -2.85 17.42 11.06
C ASP A 100 -1.35 17.17 10.83
N ALA A 101 -0.99 16.15 10.03
CA ALA A 101 0.39 15.81 9.70
C ALA A 101 0.90 16.51 8.42
N GLU A 102 0.02 17.16 7.65
CA GLU A 102 0.41 17.84 6.40
C GLU A 102 1.52 18.87 6.62
N ALA A 103 1.44 19.66 7.68
CA ALA A 103 2.42 20.71 7.95
C ALA A 103 3.84 20.13 8.11
N LYS A 104 3.98 18.97 8.76
CA LYS A 104 5.26 18.28 8.91
C LYS A 104 5.84 17.86 7.56
N LEU A 105 4.98 17.31 6.70
CA LEU A 105 5.36 16.89 5.35
C LEU A 105 5.83 18.07 4.52
N LEU A 106 5.05 19.16 4.48
CA LEU A 106 5.38 20.33 3.67
C LEU A 106 6.67 21.01 4.14
N ASP A 107 6.96 21.00 5.44
CA ASP A 107 8.21 21.49 6.01
C ASP A 107 9.44 20.67 5.58
N ALA A 108 9.24 19.39 5.23
CA ALA A 108 10.30 18.53 4.70
C ALA A 108 10.68 18.83 3.25
N LEU A 109 9.91 19.67 2.53
CA LEU A 109 10.05 19.86 1.09
C LEU A 109 10.80 21.15 0.73
N THR A 110 11.76 21.03 -0.17
CA THR A 110 12.33 22.18 -0.90
C THR A 110 11.64 22.31 -2.25
N ILE A 111 10.82 23.37 -2.41
CA ILE A 111 10.03 23.56 -3.65
C ILE A 111 10.90 24.15 -4.77
N SER A 112 11.04 23.39 -5.85
CA SER A 112 11.79 23.72 -7.05
C SER A 112 10.89 24.35 -8.13
N PRO A 113 11.41 25.27 -8.98
CA PRO A 113 10.61 25.95 -10.00
C PRO A 113 10.16 25.05 -11.17
N GLY A 114 10.75 23.86 -11.33
CA GLY A 114 10.40 22.96 -12.44
C GLY A 114 11.12 21.61 -12.41
N MET A 115 10.75 20.73 -13.34
CA MET A 115 11.38 19.41 -13.52
C MET A 115 12.53 19.50 -14.53
N VAL A 116 13.61 18.76 -14.30
CA VAL A 116 14.74 18.60 -15.22
C VAL A 116 14.98 17.12 -15.53
N PRO A 117 15.45 16.77 -16.74
CA PRO A 117 15.87 15.41 -17.05
C PRO A 117 17.19 15.10 -16.34
N THR A 118 17.22 14.04 -15.54
CA THR A 118 18.41 13.56 -14.85
C THR A 118 18.64 12.09 -15.21
N GLN A 119 19.89 11.74 -15.52
CA GLN A 119 20.31 10.35 -15.73
C GLN A 119 20.59 9.71 -14.37
N ILE A 120 19.90 8.63 -14.04
CA ILE A 120 20.17 7.83 -12.84
C ILE A 120 20.51 6.40 -13.24
N GLU A 121 21.48 5.81 -12.57
CA GLU A 121 21.81 4.40 -12.70
C GLU A 121 20.69 3.55 -12.07
N GLN A 122 20.06 2.68 -12.86
CA GLN A 122 19.03 1.76 -12.40
C GLN A 122 19.47 0.32 -12.67
N GLN A 123 19.29 -0.54 -11.67
CA GLN A 123 19.34 -1.98 -11.86
C GLN A 123 18.14 -2.38 -12.72
N VAL A 124 18.40 -2.87 -13.93
CA VAL A 124 17.38 -3.32 -14.86
C VAL A 124 17.48 -4.82 -15.04
N THR A 125 16.33 -5.49 -14.99
CA THR A 125 16.18 -6.86 -15.47
C THR A 125 15.41 -6.79 -16.78
N GLY A 126 16.07 -7.05 -17.91
CA GLY A 126 15.43 -6.80 -19.20
C GLY A 126 16.24 -7.26 -20.41
N ARG A 127 15.70 -6.97 -21.59
CA ARG A 127 16.37 -7.18 -22.88
C ARG A 127 17.45 -6.13 -23.09
N LEU A 128 18.60 -6.54 -23.60
CA LEU A 128 19.69 -5.64 -23.96
C LEU A 128 19.22 -4.59 -24.99
N PRO A 129 19.78 -3.36 -24.99
CA PRO A 129 19.46 -2.34 -25.98
C PRO A 129 19.65 -2.82 -27.43
N ILE A 130 20.70 -3.60 -27.67
CA ILE A 130 21.00 -4.17 -28.99
C ILE A 130 19.90 -5.13 -29.47
N ASP A 131 19.27 -5.87 -28.55
CA ASP A 131 18.14 -6.73 -28.86
C ASP A 131 16.93 -5.90 -29.32
N LYS A 132 16.58 -4.86 -28.54
CA LYS A 132 15.47 -3.95 -28.84
C LYS A 132 15.69 -3.17 -30.14
N GLN A 133 16.91 -2.63 -30.33
CA GLN A 133 17.29 -1.85 -31.51
C GLN A 133 17.18 -2.67 -32.80
N HIS A 134 17.63 -3.93 -32.76
CA HIS A 134 17.63 -4.79 -33.94
C HIS A 134 16.38 -5.67 -34.07
N ASN A 135 15.47 -5.61 -33.09
CA ASN A 135 14.23 -6.40 -33.00
C ASN A 135 14.52 -7.92 -33.16
N LEU A 136 15.52 -8.44 -32.44
CA LEU A 136 16.03 -9.79 -32.69
C LEU A 136 14.99 -10.85 -32.35
N VAL A 137 14.44 -10.83 -31.13
CA VAL A 137 13.42 -11.80 -30.71
C VAL A 137 12.15 -11.67 -31.55
N GLU A 138 11.72 -10.46 -31.92
CA GLU A 138 10.51 -10.25 -32.71
C GLU A 138 10.59 -10.91 -34.09
N LYS A 139 11.77 -10.85 -34.72
CA LYS A 139 11.99 -11.49 -36.02
C LYS A 139 11.92 -13.01 -35.91
N ILE A 140 12.49 -13.58 -34.85
CA ILE A 140 12.44 -15.03 -34.58
C ILE A 140 11.01 -15.47 -34.23
N ILE A 141 10.29 -14.72 -33.38
CA ILE A 141 8.86 -14.96 -33.06
C ILE A 141 8.01 -14.93 -34.35
N THR A 142 8.25 -13.95 -35.22
CA THR A 142 7.50 -13.81 -36.47
C THR A 142 7.74 -14.97 -37.41
N ALA A 143 8.97 -15.47 -37.49
CA ALA A 143 9.32 -16.68 -38.23
C ALA A 143 8.63 -17.92 -37.62
N ALA A 144 8.76 -18.13 -36.30
CA ALA A 144 8.15 -19.26 -35.59
C ALA A 144 6.62 -19.31 -35.72
N LYS A 145 5.93 -18.17 -35.59
CA LYS A 145 4.48 -18.07 -35.82
C LYS A 145 4.10 -18.44 -37.26
N SER A 146 4.90 -18.04 -38.24
CA SER A 146 4.69 -18.38 -39.65
C SER A 146 4.81 -19.89 -39.87
N VAL A 147 5.84 -20.52 -39.29
CA VAL A 147 6.03 -21.98 -39.32
C VAL A 147 4.83 -22.68 -38.70
N ASN A 148 4.45 -22.32 -37.47
CA ASN A 148 3.33 -22.93 -36.75
C ASN A 148 1.99 -22.80 -37.49
N HIS A 149 1.73 -21.65 -38.10
CA HIS A 149 0.53 -21.46 -38.93
C HIS A 149 0.50 -22.43 -40.12
N HIS A 150 1.64 -22.62 -40.82
CA HIS A 150 1.69 -23.50 -41.98
C HIS A 150 1.69 -24.99 -41.62
N VAL A 151 2.30 -25.37 -40.50
CA VAL A 151 2.20 -26.73 -39.93
C VAL A 151 0.75 -27.03 -39.55
N ALA A 152 0.08 -26.14 -38.82
CA ALA A 152 -1.30 -26.33 -38.40
C ALA A 152 -2.28 -26.46 -39.59
N ASN A 153 -2.02 -25.72 -40.67
CA ASN A 153 -2.82 -25.77 -41.90
C ASN A 153 -2.40 -26.89 -42.87
N GLY A 154 -1.42 -27.73 -42.52
CA GLY A 154 -0.94 -28.83 -43.36
C GLY A 154 -0.23 -28.39 -44.65
N THR A 155 0.23 -27.14 -44.70
CA THR A 155 0.90 -26.52 -45.87
C THR A 155 2.42 -26.45 -45.73
N LEU A 156 2.95 -26.99 -44.63
CA LEU A 156 4.38 -27.26 -44.41
C LEU A 156 4.51 -28.71 -43.94
N THR A 157 5.30 -29.51 -44.66
CA THR A 157 5.58 -30.92 -44.34
C THR A 157 7.07 -31.19 -44.57
N ALA A 158 7.61 -32.29 -44.05
CA ALA A 158 9.02 -32.63 -44.25
C ALA A 158 9.43 -32.74 -45.75
N GLU A 159 8.48 -33.05 -46.63
CA GLU A 159 8.70 -33.19 -48.07
C GLU A 159 8.52 -31.88 -48.86
N GLN A 160 7.86 -30.88 -48.27
CA GLN A 160 7.55 -29.60 -48.89
C GLN A 160 8.22 -28.47 -48.11
N GLY A 161 9.20 -27.82 -48.72
CA GLY A 161 9.92 -26.69 -48.12
C GLY A 161 9.01 -25.51 -47.74
N PRO A 162 9.53 -24.55 -46.96
CA PRO A 162 8.72 -23.45 -46.44
C PRO A 162 8.17 -22.57 -47.57
N PRO A 163 6.92 -22.06 -47.45
CA PRO A 163 6.43 -21.04 -48.34
C PRO A 163 7.39 -19.85 -48.42
N ALA A 164 7.48 -19.20 -49.58
CA ALA A 164 8.42 -18.09 -49.81
C ALA A 164 8.31 -16.96 -48.77
N THR A 165 7.11 -16.73 -48.23
CA THR A 165 6.86 -15.76 -47.16
C THR A 165 7.47 -16.17 -45.82
N THR A 166 7.48 -17.47 -45.51
CA THR A 166 8.10 -18.04 -44.30
C THR A 166 9.61 -18.09 -44.44
N ALA A 167 10.13 -18.49 -45.61
CA ALA A 167 11.57 -18.45 -45.92
C ALA A 167 12.14 -17.04 -45.72
N LYS A 168 11.49 -16.01 -46.29
CA LYS A 168 11.90 -14.60 -46.09
C LYS A 168 11.94 -14.15 -44.64
N LYS A 169 11.06 -14.66 -43.77
CA LYS A 169 11.05 -14.31 -42.34
C LYS A 169 12.21 -14.97 -41.60
N ILE A 170 12.54 -16.21 -41.95
CA ILE A 170 13.70 -16.94 -41.42
C ILE A 170 14.99 -16.24 -41.86
N ASP A 171 15.12 -15.91 -43.15
CA ASP A 171 16.26 -15.18 -43.69
C ASP A 171 16.44 -13.82 -43.02
N ALA A 172 15.33 -13.11 -42.73
CA ALA A 172 15.37 -11.83 -42.04
C ALA A 172 15.81 -11.95 -40.57
N ALA A 173 15.46 -13.04 -39.89
CA ALA A 173 15.93 -13.33 -38.53
C ALA A 173 17.41 -13.71 -38.54
N GLU A 174 17.83 -14.55 -39.49
CA GLU A 174 19.22 -14.95 -39.68
C GLU A 174 20.12 -13.77 -40.01
N ALA A 175 19.73 -12.92 -40.96
CA ALA A 175 20.47 -11.73 -41.32
C ALA A 175 20.60 -10.74 -40.14
N ALA A 176 19.58 -10.65 -39.29
CA ALA A 176 19.62 -9.80 -38.11
C ALA A 176 20.62 -10.32 -37.06
N LEU A 177 20.70 -11.63 -36.83
CA LEU A 177 21.68 -12.23 -35.92
C LEU A 177 23.10 -12.18 -36.50
N GLN A 178 23.28 -12.50 -37.78
CA GLN A 178 24.58 -12.42 -38.45
C GLN A 178 25.11 -10.99 -38.52
N GLY A 179 24.22 -10.00 -38.68
CA GLY A 179 24.56 -8.58 -38.73
C GLY A 179 25.17 -8.03 -37.44
N LEU A 180 25.08 -8.75 -36.33
CA LEU A 180 25.71 -8.38 -35.06
C LEU A 180 27.17 -8.85 -34.94
N GLY A 181 27.58 -9.85 -35.73
CA GLY A 181 28.94 -10.41 -35.70
C GLY A 181 29.33 -11.05 -34.36
N ASP A 182 30.64 -11.29 -34.17
CA ASP A 182 31.18 -11.71 -32.87
C ASP A 182 31.27 -10.51 -31.95
N THR A 183 30.42 -10.47 -30.91
CA THR A 183 30.52 -9.46 -29.84
C THR A 183 31.55 -9.89 -28.79
N PRO A 184 32.47 -8.99 -28.37
CA PRO A 184 33.39 -9.25 -27.28
C PRO A 184 32.73 -9.13 -25.89
N VAL A 185 31.48 -8.65 -25.81
CA VAL A 185 30.76 -8.43 -24.56
C VAL A 185 30.10 -9.74 -24.10
N PRO A 186 30.44 -10.30 -22.92
CA PRO A 186 29.97 -11.63 -22.50
C PRO A 186 28.43 -11.79 -22.46
N VAL A 187 27.71 -10.75 -22.02
CA VAL A 187 26.24 -10.79 -21.94
C VAL A 187 25.58 -10.72 -23.32
N GLU A 188 26.13 -9.94 -24.25
CA GLU A 188 25.64 -9.91 -25.64
C GLU A 188 25.96 -11.22 -26.35
N LYS A 189 27.08 -11.86 -26.02
CA LYS A 189 27.42 -13.18 -26.54
C LYS A 189 26.43 -14.24 -26.06
N ALA A 190 26.11 -14.25 -24.77
CA ALA A 190 25.09 -15.14 -24.22
C ALA A 190 23.71 -14.92 -24.88
N MET A 191 23.35 -13.67 -25.16
CA MET A 191 22.14 -13.31 -25.91
C MET A 191 22.16 -13.87 -27.34
N LEU A 192 23.26 -13.69 -28.07
CA LEU A 192 23.42 -14.22 -29.42
C LEU A 192 23.33 -15.74 -29.44
N ASP A 193 24.01 -16.43 -28.52
CA ASP A 193 23.96 -17.88 -28.39
C ASP A 193 22.53 -18.37 -28.12
N HIS A 194 21.80 -17.69 -27.23
CA HIS A 194 20.39 -17.95 -26.94
C HIS A 194 19.51 -17.82 -28.20
N TYR A 195 19.65 -16.74 -28.95
CA TYR A 195 18.83 -16.52 -30.16
C TYR A 195 19.23 -17.39 -31.35
N LEU A 196 20.52 -17.72 -31.50
CA LEU A 196 20.98 -18.68 -32.51
C LEU A 196 20.40 -20.07 -32.24
N ALA A 197 20.35 -20.51 -30.98
CA ALA A 197 19.71 -21.77 -30.61
C ALA A 197 18.21 -21.78 -30.95
N GLN A 198 17.49 -20.69 -30.66
CA GLN A 198 16.05 -20.60 -30.98
C GLN A 198 15.78 -20.50 -32.48
N LEU A 199 16.60 -19.78 -33.25
CA LEU A 199 16.50 -19.75 -34.70
C LEU A 199 16.81 -21.12 -35.32
N GLN A 200 17.77 -21.85 -34.76
CA GLN A 200 18.06 -23.21 -35.21
C GLN A 200 16.87 -24.14 -34.98
N ALA A 201 16.21 -24.05 -33.81
CA ALA A 201 14.99 -24.81 -33.55
C ALA A 201 13.85 -24.49 -34.56
N VAL A 202 13.74 -23.23 -35.00
CA VAL A 202 12.80 -22.83 -36.06
C VAL A 202 13.17 -23.49 -37.40
N LYS A 203 14.46 -23.51 -37.75
CA LYS A 203 14.95 -24.15 -38.99
C LYS A 203 14.75 -25.67 -38.97
N ASP A 204 15.01 -26.31 -37.84
CA ASP A 204 14.82 -27.75 -37.67
C ASP A 204 13.33 -28.11 -37.80
N ALA A 205 12.45 -27.34 -37.18
CA ALA A 205 11.00 -27.50 -37.29
C ALA A 205 10.49 -27.37 -38.75
N VAL A 206 11.11 -26.51 -39.55
CA VAL A 206 10.82 -26.41 -40.99
C VAL A 206 11.25 -27.68 -41.73
N ALA A 207 12.42 -28.24 -41.42
CA ALA A 207 12.92 -29.46 -42.05
C ALA A 207 12.09 -30.70 -41.69
N THR A 208 11.54 -30.75 -40.48
CA THR A 208 10.74 -31.89 -39.99
C THR A 208 9.23 -31.70 -40.17
N GLY A 209 8.78 -30.48 -40.50
CA GLY A 209 7.35 -30.15 -40.58
C GLY A 209 6.62 -30.21 -39.23
N THR A 210 7.31 -29.90 -38.13
CA THR A 210 6.75 -29.97 -36.77
C THR A 210 6.54 -28.57 -36.16
N PRO A 211 5.67 -28.42 -35.14
CA PRO A 211 5.50 -27.14 -34.46
C PRO A 211 6.77 -26.68 -33.72
N VAL A 212 7.01 -25.37 -33.71
CA VAL A 212 8.04 -24.69 -32.93
C VAL A 212 7.49 -24.36 -31.53
N ALA A 213 8.29 -24.62 -30.51
CA ALA A 213 8.03 -24.15 -29.14
C ALA A 213 8.00 -22.62 -29.04
N HIS A 214 7.51 -22.10 -27.92
CA HIS A 214 7.46 -20.65 -27.70
C HIS A 214 8.87 -20.04 -27.65
N VAL A 215 9.10 -19.05 -28.51
CA VAL A 215 10.36 -18.27 -28.58
C VAL A 215 10.36 -17.26 -27.44
N THR A 216 11.37 -17.32 -26.57
CA THR A 216 11.48 -16.46 -25.39
C THR A 216 12.59 -15.43 -25.55
N PRO A 217 12.39 -14.17 -25.06
CA PRO A 217 13.46 -13.18 -25.08
C PRO A 217 14.59 -13.57 -24.13
N PHE A 218 15.82 -13.20 -24.49
CA PHE A 218 16.95 -13.21 -23.57
C PHE A 218 16.81 -12.05 -22.58
N GLN A 219 16.96 -12.34 -21.30
CA GLN A 219 16.95 -11.33 -20.24
C GLN A 219 18.29 -11.33 -19.51
N HIS A 220 18.78 -10.15 -19.17
CA HIS A 220 19.95 -9.97 -18.31
C HIS A 220 19.61 -9.07 -17.13
N GLN A 221 20.45 -9.15 -16.09
CA GLN A 221 20.54 -8.16 -15.04
C GLN A 221 21.73 -7.23 -15.33
N GLY A 222 21.55 -5.93 -15.21
CA GLY A 222 22.62 -4.95 -15.43
C GLY A 222 22.22 -3.57 -14.91
N THR A 223 23.14 -2.62 -15.00
CA THR A 223 22.88 -1.22 -14.64
C THR A 223 22.77 -0.39 -15.92
N GLU A 224 21.65 0.31 -16.12
CA GLU A 224 21.46 1.27 -17.22
C GLU A 224 21.23 2.68 -16.70
N LEU A 225 21.70 3.69 -17.46
CA LEU A 225 21.36 5.09 -17.22
C LEU A 225 19.97 5.37 -17.77
N ALA A 226 19.00 5.54 -16.87
CA ALA A 226 17.64 5.92 -17.21
C ALA A 226 17.46 7.44 -17.05
N THR A 227 16.91 8.10 -18.08
CA THR A 227 16.53 9.51 -17.98
C THR A 227 15.19 9.64 -17.27
N VAL A 228 15.19 10.19 -16.06
CA VAL A 228 13.99 10.43 -15.27
C VAL A 228 13.80 11.93 -15.08
N MET A 229 12.56 12.40 -15.19
CA MET A 229 12.21 13.78 -14.88
C MET A 229 12.14 13.94 -13.36
N VAL A 230 13.12 14.59 -12.76
CA VAL A 230 13.18 14.90 -11.33
C VAL A 230 13.06 16.41 -11.12
N PRO A 231 12.53 16.86 -9.98
CA PRO A 231 12.66 18.25 -9.52
C PRO A 231 14.08 18.80 -9.74
N ALA A 232 14.19 20.03 -10.24
CA ALA A 232 15.51 20.65 -10.44
C ALA A 232 16.26 20.71 -9.10
N PRO A 233 17.56 20.35 -9.08
CA PRO A 233 18.34 20.28 -7.85
C PRO A 233 18.27 21.61 -7.10
N PRO A 234 18.23 21.56 -5.77
CA PRO A 234 18.00 22.75 -4.99
C PRO A 234 19.25 23.64 -5.02
N PRO A 235 19.14 24.93 -4.62
CA PRO A 235 20.31 25.76 -4.36
C PRO A 235 21.28 25.05 -3.40
N GLU A 236 22.57 25.24 -3.62
CA GLU A 236 23.63 24.61 -2.81
C GLU A 236 23.42 24.89 -1.31
N GLY A 237 23.23 23.84 -0.51
CA GLY A 237 22.99 23.92 0.94
C GLY A 237 21.53 23.94 1.40
N ALA A 238 20.54 23.80 0.50
CA ALA A 238 19.16 23.58 0.93
C ALA A 238 18.98 22.19 1.56
N ALA A 239 18.26 22.13 2.67
CA ALA A 239 17.87 20.89 3.34
C ALA A 239 16.44 20.48 2.94
N GLY A 240 16.18 19.18 2.81
CA GLY A 240 14.85 18.62 2.52
C GLY A 240 14.71 17.99 1.13
N ALA A 241 13.66 17.19 0.95
CA ALA A 241 13.38 16.50 -0.30
C ALA A 241 12.91 17.50 -1.37
N VAL A 242 13.48 17.40 -2.57
CA VAL A 242 13.21 18.37 -3.64
C VAL A 242 11.85 18.06 -4.25
N ALA A 243 10.98 19.06 -4.40
CA ALA A 243 9.62 18.85 -4.90
C ALA A 243 9.20 19.88 -5.95
N VAL A 244 8.34 19.48 -6.88
CA VAL A 244 7.70 20.38 -7.86
C VAL A 244 6.19 20.27 -7.74
N LEU A 245 5.52 21.41 -7.64
CA LEU A 245 4.06 21.48 -7.71
C LEU A 245 3.60 21.35 -9.16
N ARG A 246 2.73 20.38 -9.46
CA ARG A 246 2.19 20.14 -10.80
C ARG A 246 0.70 19.79 -10.77
N GLY A 247 0.11 19.59 -11.95
CA GLY A 247 -1.25 19.04 -12.07
C GLY A 247 -1.30 17.62 -11.52
N ALA A 248 -2.36 17.29 -10.80
CA ALA A 248 -2.52 15.95 -10.24
C ALA A 248 -2.55 14.88 -11.35
N THR A 249 -2.11 13.69 -10.98
CA THR A 249 -2.11 12.49 -11.81
C THR A 249 -2.56 11.29 -10.97
N ARG A 250 -2.71 10.12 -11.58
CA ARG A 250 -2.85 8.83 -10.88
C ARG A 250 -1.97 7.81 -11.57
N ILE A 251 -1.42 6.85 -10.83
CA ILE A 251 -0.84 5.66 -11.48
C ILE A 251 -1.89 5.00 -12.36
N LYS A 252 -1.44 4.41 -13.47
CA LYS A 252 -2.31 3.75 -14.45
C LYS A 252 -1.90 2.29 -14.65
N PRO A 253 -2.07 1.43 -13.64
CA PRO A 253 -1.90 0.00 -13.79
C PRO A 253 -3.00 -0.60 -14.69
N GLU A 254 -2.78 -1.82 -15.13
CA GLU A 254 -3.73 -2.67 -15.86
C GLU A 254 -4.04 -3.92 -15.04
N LEU A 255 -5.30 -4.33 -15.03
CA LEU A 255 -5.78 -5.53 -14.34
C LEU A 255 -6.12 -6.62 -15.36
N ASP A 256 -5.49 -7.79 -15.23
CA ASP A 256 -5.97 -9.00 -15.90
C ASP A 256 -7.22 -9.51 -15.17
N THR A 257 -8.38 -9.33 -15.79
CA THR A 257 -9.68 -9.74 -15.20
C THR A 257 -9.90 -11.26 -15.13
N GLY A 258 -9.07 -12.06 -15.80
CA GLY A 258 -9.10 -13.53 -15.74
C GLY A 258 -8.32 -14.06 -14.55
N THR A 259 -7.12 -13.52 -14.31
CA THR A 259 -6.24 -13.97 -13.21
C THR A 259 -6.42 -13.15 -11.93
N GLY A 260 -6.86 -11.90 -12.05
CA GLY A 260 -6.89 -10.91 -10.97
C GLY A 260 -5.55 -10.22 -10.71
N GLN A 261 -4.56 -10.40 -11.60
CA GLN A 261 -3.21 -9.84 -11.44
C GLN A 261 -3.08 -8.44 -12.02
N ALA A 262 -2.29 -7.58 -11.38
CA ALA A 262 -2.02 -6.20 -11.81
C ALA A 262 -0.61 -6.02 -12.40
N SER A 263 -0.52 -5.25 -13.48
CA SER A 263 0.73 -4.83 -14.11
C SER A 263 0.81 -3.33 -14.26
N TRP A 264 2.01 -2.76 -14.21
CA TRP A 264 2.23 -1.33 -14.36
C TRP A 264 3.59 -1.03 -14.96
N ASP A 265 3.63 -0.23 -16.01
CA ASP A 265 4.83 0.14 -16.76
C ASP A 265 5.45 1.48 -16.31
N GLY A 266 4.90 2.11 -15.27
CA GLY A 266 5.26 3.48 -14.86
C GLY A 266 4.31 4.57 -15.39
N ALA A 267 3.36 4.23 -16.27
CA ALA A 267 2.43 5.20 -16.86
C ALA A 267 1.51 5.84 -15.82
N ARG A 268 1.15 7.10 -16.06
CA ARG A 268 0.21 7.85 -15.22
C ARG A 268 -0.91 8.45 -16.04
N ALA A 269 -2.12 8.43 -15.49
CA ALA A 269 -3.25 9.16 -16.03
C ALA A 269 -3.10 10.65 -15.68
N THR A 270 -3.23 11.50 -16.71
CA THR A 270 -3.21 12.97 -16.60
C THR A 270 -4.63 13.52 -16.62
N ASN A 271 -4.79 14.84 -16.50
CA ASN A 271 -6.09 15.54 -16.42
C ASN A 271 -6.94 15.20 -15.19
N VAL A 272 -6.28 14.90 -14.08
CA VAL A 272 -6.95 14.71 -12.79
C VAL A 272 -7.15 16.08 -12.14
N LEU A 273 -8.35 16.33 -11.60
CA LEU A 273 -8.68 17.63 -11.00
C LEU A 273 -8.00 17.79 -9.64
N GLY A 274 -6.89 18.53 -9.63
CA GLY A 274 -6.16 18.88 -8.43
C GLY A 274 -4.70 19.23 -8.70
N LYS A 275 -3.95 19.42 -7.63
CA LYS A 275 -2.51 19.63 -7.60
C LYS A 275 -1.83 18.55 -6.78
N GLU A 276 -0.60 18.26 -7.15
CA GLU A 276 0.28 17.34 -6.43
C GLU A 276 1.71 17.87 -6.37
N TYR A 277 2.43 17.51 -5.33
CA TYR A 277 3.88 17.60 -5.27
C TYR A 277 4.47 16.32 -5.84
N ALA A 278 5.33 16.44 -6.84
CA ALA A 278 6.22 15.38 -7.28
C ALA A 278 7.57 15.58 -6.62
N ILE A 279 8.00 14.60 -5.84
CA ILE A 279 9.09 14.69 -4.87
C ILE A 279 10.17 13.69 -5.28
N ASP A 280 11.42 14.15 -5.34
CA ASP A 280 12.59 13.30 -5.45
C ASP A 280 13.05 12.89 -4.05
N LEU A 281 13.17 11.59 -3.82
CA LEU A 281 13.66 11.02 -2.58
C LEU A 281 15.08 10.46 -2.72
N GLY A 282 15.74 10.68 -3.85
CA GLY A 282 17.07 10.13 -4.15
C GLY A 282 17.05 8.64 -4.48
N ASP A 283 18.17 8.12 -4.99
CA ASP A 283 18.37 6.70 -5.31
C ASP A 283 17.30 6.09 -6.24
N GLY A 284 16.67 6.92 -7.07
CA GLY A 284 15.55 6.52 -7.94
C GLY A 284 14.19 6.38 -7.25
N TYR A 285 14.10 6.63 -5.93
CA TYR A 285 12.84 6.71 -5.22
C TYR A 285 12.15 8.04 -5.48
N GLN A 286 10.82 7.99 -5.60
CA GLN A 286 9.99 9.17 -5.82
C GLN A 286 8.80 9.15 -4.86
N ALA A 287 8.27 10.33 -4.54
CA ALA A 287 6.98 10.44 -3.89
C ALA A 287 6.05 11.39 -4.62
N VAL A 288 4.75 11.12 -4.48
CA VAL A 288 3.69 11.99 -4.97
C VAL A 288 2.68 12.24 -3.89
N TYR A 289 2.57 13.50 -3.47
CA TYR A 289 1.68 13.93 -2.40
C TYR A 289 0.62 14.90 -2.92
N ARG A 290 -0.64 14.68 -2.54
CA ARG A 290 -1.79 15.50 -2.93
C ARG A 290 -2.29 16.29 -1.73
N PRO A 291 -1.86 17.56 -1.55
CA PRO A 291 -2.07 18.31 -0.32
C PRO A 291 -3.54 18.68 -0.08
N TYR A 292 -3.93 18.74 1.19
CA TYR A 292 -5.19 19.29 1.68
C TYR A 292 -5.29 20.80 1.44
N SER A 293 -4.23 21.55 1.72
CA SER A 293 -4.19 23.03 1.70
C SER A 293 -4.37 23.67 0.33
N ILE A 294 -3.89 23.03 -0.75
CA ILE A 294 -3.95 23.59 -2.12
C ILE A 294 -5.16 23.06 -2.90
N ASN A 295 -5.66 21.87 -2.55
CA ASN A 295 -6.78 21.24 -3.24
C ASN A 295 -8.10 21.67 -2.60
N ASP A 296 -8.74 22.66 -3.22
CA ASP A 296 -10.02 23.22 -2.78
C ASP A 296 -11.14 22.16 -2.87
N PRO A 297 -11.80 21.83 -1.74
CA PRO A 297 -12.87 20.84 -1.70
C PRO A 297 -14.09 21.19 -2.58
N ALA A 298 -14.28 22.45 -2.98
CA ALA A 298 -15.39 22.84 -3.84
C ALA A 298 -15.16 22.52 -5.32
N THR A 299 -13.89 22.54 -5.76
CA THR A 299 -13.49 22.56 -7.18
C THR A 299 -12.55 21.44 -7.60
N THR A 300 -11.93 20.73 -6.65
CA THR A 300 -11.00 19.61 -6.91
C THR A 300 -11.59 18.27 -6.44
N GLU A 301 -10.99 17.15 -6.87
CA GLU A 301 -11.39 15.82 -6.41
C GLU A 301 -11.07 15.63 -4.93
N TYR A 302 -12.08 15.71 -4.07
CA TYR A 302 -11.95 15.57 -2.62
C TYR A 302 -11.29 14.24 -2.20
N SER A 303 -11.61 13.16 -2.92
CA SER A 303 -11.06 11.80 -2.69
C SER A 303 -9.53 11.69 -2.81
N LEU A 304 -8.87 12.67 -3.42
CA LEU A 304 -7.42 12.69 -3.59
C LEU A 304 -6.68 13.43 -2.46
N ARG A 305 -7.37 14.23 -1.65
CA ARG A 305 -6.75 15.03 -0.58
C ARG A 305 -6.06 14.12 0.45
N GLY A 306 -4.80 14.41 0.73
CA GLY A 306 -3.92 13.66 1.62
C GLY A 306 -3.30 12.41 1.01
N ARG A 307 -3.61 12.01 -0.23
CA ARG A 307 -3.05 10.77 -0.80
C ARG A 307 -1.57 10.90 -1.07
N LEU A 308 -0.81 9.93 -0.57
CA LEU A 308 0.63 9.78 -0.74
C LEU A 308 0.93 8.47 -1.47
N GLU A 309 1.82 8.56 -2.45
CA GLU A 309 2.43 7.43 -3.13
C GLU A 309 3.94 7.54 -2.95
N VAL A 310 4.60 6.52 -2.41
CA VAL A 310 6.06 6.38 -2.44
C VAL A 310 6.40 5.27 -3.41
N ILE A 311 7.21 5.57 -4.42
CA ILE A 311 7.48 4.72 -5.57
C ILE A 311 8.95 4.32 -5.52
N ALA A 312 9.21 3.01 -5.52
CA ALA A 312 10.55 2.47 -5.59
C ALA A 312 11.07 2.46 -7.05
N PRO A 313 12.39 2.41 -7.26
CA PRO A 313 12.93 1.98 -8.55
C PRO A 313 12.41 0.58 -8.93
N ALA A 314 12.54 0.21 -10.21
CA ALA A 314 12.18 -1.14 -10.66
C ALA A 314 13.11 -2.17 -9.99
N GLY A 315 12.53 -3.24 -9.46
CA GLY A 315 13.25 -4.25 -8.68
C GLY A 315 12.42 -4.83 -7.54
N GLU A 316 12.95 -5.91 -6.96
CA GLU A 316 12.40 -6.56 -5.77
C GLU A 316 13.09 -6.05 -4.50
N GLY A 317 12.51 -6.35 -3.33
CA GLY A 317 13.15 -6.13 -2.03
C GLY A 317 12.95 -4.74 -1.43
N HIS A 318 12.13 -3.89 -2.04
CA HIS A 318 11.97 -2.50 -1.63
C HIS A 318 10.97 -2.25 -0.48
N GLY A 319 10.31 -3.27 0.06
CA GLY A 319 9.21 -3.10 1.03
C GLY A 319 9.60 -2.28 2.29
N PRO A 320 10.64 -2.68 3.05
CA PRO A 320 11.10 -1.95 4.23
C PRO A 320 11.58 -0.53 3.90
N GLU A 321 12.32 -0.37 2.80
CA GLU A 321 12.87 0.92 2.38
C GLU A 321 11.76 1.91 2.00
N LEU A 322 10.67 1.45 1.37
CA LEU A 322 9.52 2.30 1.08
C LEU A 322 8.88 2.90 2.34
N VAL A 323 8.82 2.14 3.44
CA VAL A 323 8.35 2.64 4.73
C VAL A 323 9.40 3.57 5.35
N ALA A 324 10.68 3.24 5.27
CA ALA A 324 11.77 4.08 5.79
C ALA A 324 11.81 5.47 5.12
N ARG A 325 11.53 5.54 3.81
CA ARG A 325 11.49 6.78 3.01
C ARG A 325 10.40 7.76 3.43
N LEU A 326 9.36 7.32 4.15
CA LEU A 326 8.40 8.22 4.81
C LEU A 326 9.09 9.20 5.76
N GLY A 327 10.23 8.79 6.33
CA GLY A 327 11.03 9.64 7.19
C GLY A 327 11.57 10.85 6.46
N GLN A 328 11.98 10.73 5.19
CA GLN A 328 12.44 11.88 4.40
C GLN A 328 11.34 12.92 4.15
N LEU A 329 10.08 12.52 4.36
CA LEU A 329 8.89 13.38 4.30
C LEU A 329 8.44 13.83 5.70
N ASN A 330 9.28 13.70 6.74
CA ASN A 330 8.94 13.99 8.15
C ASN A 330 7.69 13.26 8.67
N LEU A 331 7.40 12.07 8.14
CA LEU A 331 6.35 11.20 8.62
C LEU A 331 6.95 10.02 9.41
N ALA A 332 6.14 9.40 10.25
CA ALA A 332 6.48 8.13 10.87
C ALA A 332 6.85 7.08 9.81
N ASN A 333 7.94 6.34 10.07
CA ASN A 333 8.66 5.58 9.05
C ASN A 333 9.15 4.20 9.54
N ARG A 334 8.45 3.65 10.53
CA ARG A 334 8.74 2.32 11.10
C ARG A 334 7.45 1.51 11.19
N PRO A 335 7.53 0.17 11.28
CA PRO A 335 6.37 -0.65 11.61
C PRO A 335 5.72 -0.17 12.92
N MET A 336 4.40 -0.31 12.99
CA MET A 336 3.64 -0.10 14.22
C MET A 336 3.97 -1.18 15.26
N THR A 337 4.18 -0.77 16.51
CA THR A 337 4.33 -1.68 17.66
C THR A 337 2.99 -2.05 18.30
N GLN A 338 2.95 -3.08 19.14
CA GLN A 338 1.70 -3.53 19.79
C GLN A 338 1.03 -2.41 20.61
N ASP A 339 1.81 -1.64 21.36
CA ASP A 339 1.30 -0.52 22.17
C ASP A 339 0.70 0.59 21.28
N GLU A 340 1.25 0.82 20.08
CA GLU A 340 0.71 1.78 19.12
C GLU A 340 -0.59 1.29 18.50
N GLY A 341 -0.73 -0.04 18.41
CA GLY A 341 -1.97 -0.69 18.00
C GLY A 341 -3.13 -0.32 18.92
N GLU A 342 -2.94 -0.35 20.24
CA GLU A 342 -4.00 0.03 21.19
C GLU A 342 -4.38 1.52 21.07
N TYR A 343 -3.40 2.41 20.91
CA TYR A 343 -3.69 3.84 20.70
C TYR A 343 -4.49 4.09 19.41
N THR A 344 -4.12 3.41 18.33
CA THR A 344 -4.80 3.50 17.03
C THR A 344 -6.22 2.92 17.11
N TYR A 345 -6.38 1.78 17.79
CA TYR A 345 -7.66 1.16 18.06
C TYR A 345 -8.61 2.09 18.85
N LEU A 346 -8.12 2.74 19.91
CA LEU A 346 -8.88 3.69 20.70
C LEU A 346 -9.30 4.91 19.87
N THR A 347 -8.38 5.45 19.07
CA THR A 347 -8.65 6.59 18.18
C THR A 347 -9.70 6.23 17.12
N ALA A 348 -9.60 5.03 16.52
CA ALA A 348 -10.59 4.51 15.59
C ALA A 348 -11.97 4.40 16.26
N ASN A 349 -12.04 3.93 17.50
CA ASN A 349 -13.28 3.84 18.27
C ASN A 349 -13.85 5.21 18.68
N VAL A 350 -13.01 6.18 19.03
CA VAL A 350 -13.43 7.57 19.27
C VAL A 350 -14.16 8.10 18.05
N ALA A 351 -13.57 7.94 16.86
CA ALA A 351 -14.18 8.39 15.61
C ALA A 351 -15.46 7.59 15.27
N ALA A 352 -15.44 6.26 15.44
CA ALA A 352 -16.54 5.36 15.08
C ALA A 352 -17.78 5.56 15.96
N GLN A 353 -17.59 5.90 17.23
CA GLN A 353 -18.64 6.13 18.21
C GLN A 353 -19.00 7.62 18.38
N SER A 354 -18.37 8.51 17.61
CA SER A 354 -18.55 9.97 17.69
C SER A 354 -18.29 10.52 19.09
N LEU A 355 -17.18 10.07 19.70
CA LEU A 355 -16.72 10.50 21.03
C LEU A 355 -15.75 11.68 20.95
N ASP A 356 -15.36 12.12 19.76
CA ASP A 356 -14.40 13.19 19.49
C ASP A 356 -14.79 14.53 20.15
N GLY A 357 -16.10 14.83 20.20
CA GLY A 357 -16.61 16.03 20.87
C GLY A 357 -16.79 15.93 22.39
N ARG A 358 -16.44 14.80 23.02
CA ARG A 358 -16.59 14.60 24.47
C ARG A 358 -15.47 15.30 25.22
N ALA A 359 -15.82 16.11 26.22
CA ALA A 359 -14.85 16.94 26.95
C ALA A 359 -13.69 16.13 27.54
N GLU A 360 -13.98 14.95 28.08
CA GLU A 360 -12.98 14.00 28.59
C GLU A 360 -12.00 13.51 27.51
N VAL A 361 -12.48 13.21 26.29
CA VAL A 361 -11.65 12.74 25.18
C VAL A 361 -10.80 13.87 24.61
N VAL A 362 -11.38 15.06 24.43
CA VAL A 362 -10.64 16.26 24.01
C VAL A 362 -9.51 16.57 24.99
N ALA A 363 -9.79 16.53 26.30
CA ALA A 363 -8.79 16.74 27.33
C ALA A 363 -7.69 15.67 27.29
N ALA A 364 -8.05 14.39 27.09
CA ALA A 364 -7.09 13.30 26.98
C ALA A 364 -6.12 13.46 25.80
N HIS A 365 -6.61 13.89 24.63
CA HIS A 365 -5.73 14.20 23.49
C HIS A 365 -4.75 15.33 23.81
N ALA A 366 -5.23 16.42 24.43
CA ALA A 366 -4.38 17.54 24.85
C ALA A 366 -3.33 17.11 25.89
N THR A 367 -3.72 16.32 26.89
CA THR A 367 -2.79 15.72 27.87
C THR A 367 -1.77 14.81 27.19
N GLY A 368 -2.20 13.99 26.23
CA GLY A 368 -1.30 13.11 25.48
C GLY A 368 -0.25 13.87 24.67
N GLN A 369 -0.62 15.00 24.05
CA GLN A 369 0.34 15.89 23.38
C GLN A 369 1.33 16.52 24.37
N HIS A 370 0.86 16.92 25.56
CA HIS A 370 1.74 17.48 26.59
C HIS A 370 2.72 16.45 27.14
N LEU A 371 2.29 15.20 27.34
CA LEU A 371 3.16 14.10 27.76
C LEU A 371 4.28 13.86 26.74
N GLU A 372 3.94 13.81 25.45
CA GLU A 372 4.92 13.67 24.37
C GLU A 372 5.93 14.83 24.36
N GLU A 373 5.45 16.07 24.57
CA GLU A 373 6.32 17.24 24.67
C GLU A 373 7.29 17.16 25.85
N MET A 374 6.81 16.74 27.03
CA MET A 374 7.65 16.58 28.21
C MET A 374 8.74 15.54 27.98
N VAL A 375 8.38 14.39 27.41
CA VAL A 375 9.35 13.33 27.07
C VAL A 375 10.34 13.81 26.01
N ARG A 376 9.90 14.62 25.04
CA ARG A 376 10.80 15.22 24.05
C ARG A 376 11.84 16.13 24.69
N GLN A 377 11.43 16.96 25.64
CA GLN A 377 12.35 17.83 26.39
C GLN A 377 13.31 17.02 27.25
N GLU A 378 12.84 15.95 27.89
CA GLU A 378 13.67 15.03 28.66
C GLU A 378 14.76 14.39 27.80
N ILE A 379 14.39 13.78 26.67
CA ILE A 379 15.36 13.17 25.74
C ILE A 379 16.34 14.21 25.20
N PHE A 380 15.86 15.41 24.86
CA PHE A 380 16.75 16.49 24.44
C PHE A 380 17.75 16.87 25.53
N HIS A 381 17.33 16.96 26.80
CA HIS A 381 18.25 17.24 27.90
C HIS A 381 19.24 16.10 28.14
N GLU A 382 18.83 14.84 28.02
CA GLU A 382 19.70 13.67 28.08
C GLU A 382 20.79 13.71 26.99
N ARG A 383 20.41 14.12 25.77
CA ARG A 383 21.24 14.01 24.56
C ARG A 383 21.78 15.34 24.04
N ALA A 384 21.56 16.45 24.73
CA ALA A 384 21.99 17.79 24.29
C ALA A 384 23.50 17.87 23.99
N HIS A 385 24.30 17.05 24.66
CA HIS A 385 25.73 16.92 24.44
C HIS A 385 26.08 16.36 23.06
N GLU A 386 25.23 15.52 22.46
CA GLU A 386 25.41 14.96 21.12
C GLU A 386 25.21 16.02 20.02
N ALA A 387 24.41 17.05 20.30
CA ALA A 387 24.13 18.14 19.36
C ALA A 387 25.32 19.10 19.15
N VAL A 388 26.36 19.02 19.99
CA VAL A 388 27.50 19.96 19.94
C VAL A 388 28.32 19.71 18.68
N GLY A 389 28.46 20.76 17.85
CA GLY A 389 29.25 20.71 16.61
C GLY A 389 28.50 20.15 15.40
N MET A 390 27.22 19.78 15.54
CA MET A 390 26.38 19.42 14.41
C MET A 390 26.08 20.63 13.52
N THR A 391 26.07 20.39 12.21
CA THR A 391 25.59 21.35 11.20
C THR A 391 24.07 21.50 11.28
N GLY A 392 23.51 22.54 10.65
CA GLY A 392 22.05 22.75 10.59
C GLY A 392 21.26 21.51 10.13
N PRO A 393 21.64 20.83 9.02
CA PRO A 393 21.00 19.58 8.60
C PRO A 393 21.10 18.46 9.64
N GLN A 394 22.27 18.28 10.25
CA GLN A 394 22.46 17.26 11.29
C GLN A 394 21.62 17.55 12.55
N LEU A 395 21.46 18.83 12.92
CA LEU A 395 20.58 19.23 14.01
C LEU A 395 19.10 18.97 13.70
N ALA A 396 18.68 19.16 12.45
CA ALA A 396 17.32 18.83 12.02
C ALA A 396 17.06 17.32 12.10
N ASP A 397 17.99 16.51 11.60
CA ASP A 397 17.93 15.05 11.71
C ASP A 397 17.92 14.60 13.18
N PHE A 398 18.77 15.19 14.01
CA PHE A 398 18.83 14.93 15.44
C PHE A 398 17.51 15.26 16.15
N ALA A 399 16.94 16.44 15.90
CA ALA A 399 15.66 16.85 16.49
C ALA A 399 14.52 15.91 16.09
N LYS A 400 14.52 15.44 14.85
CA LYS A 400 13.55 14.45 14.35
C LYS A 400 13.69 13.09 15.04
N HIS A 401 14.91 12.60 15.24
CA HIS A 401 15.14 11.37 15.99
C HIS A 401 14.61 11.48 17.42
N ILE A 402 14.89 12.61 18.10
CA ILE A 402 14.33 12.88 19.43
C ILE A 402 12.81 12.88 19.40
N GLN A 403 12.18 13.52 18.40
CA GLN A 403 10.72 13.55 18.29
C GLN A 403 10.10 12.15 18.11
N LEU A 404 10.67 11.31 17.24
CA LEU A 404 10.21 9.95 17.01
C LEU A 404 10.41 9.06 18.25
N GLU A 405 11.53 9.22 18.94
CA GLU A 405 11.81 8.53 20.20
C GLU A 405 10.83 8.97 21.30
N ALA A 406 10.57 10.28 21.41
CA ALA A 406 9.63 10.84 22.38
C ALA A 406 8.21 10.31 22.19
N HIS A 407 7.76 10.23 20.94
CA HIS A 407 6.48 9.63 20.61
C HIS A 407 6.37 8.18 21.11
N THR A 408 7.44 7.41 20.91
CA THR A 408 7.52 6.01 21.33
C THR A 408 7.52 5.88 22.86
N ARG A 409 8.36 6.68 23.56
CA ARG A 409 8.45 6.65 25.03
C ARG A 409 7.19 7.17 25.73
N ALA A 410 6.48 8.14 25.15
CA ALA A 410 5.27 8.71 25.75
C ALA A 410 4.03 7.83 25.59
N LEU A 411 4.09 6.84 24.70
CA LEU A 411 2.93 6.11 24.23
C LEU A 411 2.16 5.33 25.31
N PRO A 412 2.80 4.57 26.23
CA PRO A 412 2.05 3.85 27.27
C PRO A 412 1.17 4.80 28.12
N ALA A 413 1.71 5.97 28.46
CA ALA A 413 0.96 7.00 29.19
C ALA A 413 -0.17 7.60 28.35
N LYS A 414 0.06 7.83 27.05
CA LYS A 414 -0.98 8.30 26.11
C LYS A 414 -2.12 7.30 25.97
N VAL A 415 -1.81 6.01 25.87
CA VAL A 415 -2.80 4.92 25.82
C VAL A 415 -3.64 4.92 27.09
N GLN A 416 -3.00 4.95 28.26
CA GLN A 416 -3.73 4.96 29.54
C GLN A 416 -4.68 6.15 29.64
N VAL A 417 -4.20 7.37 29.38
CA VAL A 417 -5.00 8.60 29.44
C VAL A 417 -6.17 8.57 28.45
N LEU A 418 -5.95 8.10 27.22
CA LEU A 418 -7.01 7.99 26.23
C LEU A 418 -8.02 6.90 26.61
N ARG A 419 -7.56 5.74 27.09
CA ARG A 419 -8.41 4.63 27.49
C ARG A 419 -9.35 5.01 28.62
N ASP A 420 -8.87 5.70 29.64
CA ASP A 420 -9.68 6.19 30.76
C ASP A 420 -10.74 7.20 30.29
N ALA A 421 -10.38 8.11 29.38
CA ALA A 421 -11.32 9.07 28.82
C ALA A 421 -12.37 8.41 27.95
N VAL A 422 -11.99 7.46 27.10
CA VAL A 422 -12.92 6.67 26.27
C VAL A 422 -13.85 5.86 27.14
N ALA A 423 -13.34 5.20 28.18
CA ALA A 423 -14.13 4.45 29.15
C ALA A 423 -15.21 5.33 29.78
N LYS A 424 -14.81 6.49 30.32
CA LYS A 424 -15.74 7.46 30.90
C LYS A 424 -16.78 7.95 29.90
N ALA A 425 -16.36 8.26 28.67
CA ALA A 425 -17.25 8.73 27.61
C ALA A 425 -18.27 7.66 27.18
N ALA A 426 -17.86 6.40 27.17
CA ALA A 426 -18.69 5.25 26.82
C ALA A 426 -19.49 4.67 28.01
N GLY A 427 -19.32 5.22 29.22
CA GLY A 427 -20.08 4.84 30.41
C GLY A 427 -19.52 3.64 31.20
N PHE A 428 -18.25 3.31 31.02
CA PHE A 428 -17.51 2.38 31.87
C PHE A 428 -17.01 3.08 33.15
N ALA A 429 -16.62 2.30 34.16
CA ALA A 429 -16.11 2.83 35.43
C ALA A 429 -14.74 3.52 35.24
N ASP A 430 -13.84 2.86 34.51
CA ASP A 430 -12.46 3.28 34.23
C ASP A 430 -11.92 2.54 33.00
N GLY A 431 -10.69 2.87 32.58
CA GLY A 431 -10.04 2.24 31.44
C GLY A 431 -9.82 0.74 31.60
N ASP A 432 -9.61 0.25 32.81
CA ASP A 432 -9.40 -1.17 33.08
C ASP A 432 -10.72 -1.96 32.93
N ALA A 433 -11.85 -1.40 33.36
CA ALA A 433 -13.17 -1.96 33.12
C ALA A 433 -13.52 -2.01 31.63
N LEU A 434 -13.10 -1.00 30.84
CA LEU A 434 -13.22 -1.02 29.39
C LEU A 434 -12.34 -2.12 28.79
N ALA A 435 -11.07 -2.19 29.17
CA ALA A 435 -10.10 -3.18 28.66
C ALA A 435 -10.53 -4.63 28.98
N ALA A 436 -11.18 -4.85 30.12
CA ALA A 436 -11.72 -6.16 30.51
C ALA A 436 -13.06 -6.51 29.84
N SER A 437 -13.65 -5.59 29.05
CA SER A 437 -14.94 -5.83 28.39
C SER A 437 -14.81 -6.80 27.22
N THR A 438 -15.85 -7.60 26.95
CA THR A 438 -15.80 -8.66 25.92
C THR A 438 -15.60 -8.11 24.51
N GLY A 439 -16.00 -6.87 24.26
CA GLY A 439 -15.81 -6.20 22.97
C GLY A 439 -14.46 -5.51 22.81
N TYR A 440 -13.61 -5.44 23.83
CA TYR A 440 -12.32 -4.75 23.74
C TYR A 440 -11.28 -5.66 23.09
N ASP A 441 -10.95 -5.37 21.83
CA ASP A 441 -9.97 -6.12 21.04
C ASP A 441 -9.08 -5.18 20.24
N PRO A 442 -7.93 -4.76 20.80
CA PRO A 442 -7.00 -3.86 20.14
C PRO A 442 -6.14 -4.56 19.08
N ALA A 443 -6.46 -5.80 18.67
CA ALA A 443 -5.80 -6.44 17.54
C ALA A 443 -6.47 -6.00 16.22
N PRO A 444 -5.69 -5.53 15.22
CA PRO A 444 -6.24 -5.22 13.91
C PRO A 444 -6.70 -6.49 13.20
N ARG A 445 -7.73 -6.37 12.36
CA ARG A 445 -8.27 -7.45 11.54
C ARG A 445 -7.88 -7.25 10.09
N ARG A 446 -7.33 -8.28 9.46
CA ARG A 446 -7.06 -8.27 8.03
C ARG A 446 -8.35 -8.52 7.26
N SER A 447 -8.70 -7.61 6.36
CA SER A 447 -9.77 -7.74 5.37
C SER A 447 -9.10 -7.70 3.99
N ALA A 448 -8.53 -8.83 3.58
CA ALA A 448 -7.70 -8.95 2.37
C ALA A 448 -6.56 -7.91 2.29
N GLY A 449 -6.75 -6.86 1.47
CA GLY A 449 -5.81 -5.75 1.23
C GLY A 449 -5.88 -4.60 2.24
N TRP A 450 -6.73 -4.72 3.26
CA TRP A 450 -7.00 -3.67 4.24
C TRP A 450 -6.78 -4.19 5.66
N LEU A 451 -6.51 -3.27 6.59
CA LEU A 451 -6.55 -3.53 8.02
C LEU A 451 -7.66 -2.70 8.64
N THR A 452 -8.50 -3.36 9.43
CA THR A 452 -9.67 -2.77 10.05
C THR A 452 -9.59 -2.93 11.56
N TRP A 453 -10.22 -2.02 12.28
CA TRP A 453 -10.33 -2.08 13.73
C TRP A 453 -11.74 -2.48 14.11
N THR A 454 -11.90 -3.27 15.16
CA THR A 454 -13.21 -3.64 15.68
C THR A 454 -13.78 -2.53 16.56
N ARG A 455 -15.09 -2.58 16.79
CA ARG A 455 -15.77 -1.66 17.70
C ARG A 455 -16.15 -2.34 19.01
N PHE A 456 -15.72 -1.78 20.14
CA PHE A 456 -16.09 -2.35 21.43
C PHE A 456 -17.57 -2.16 21.78
N ASP A 457 -18.24 -1.09 21.31
CA ASP A 457 -19.67 -0.88 21.57
C ASP A 457 -20.52 -1.97 20.91
N VAL A 458 -20.11 -2.41 19.70
CA VAL A 458 -20.70 -3.53 18.99
C VAL A 458 -20.34 -4.86 19.63
N GLY A 459 -19.07 -5.11 19.95
CA GLY A 459 -18.65 -6.35 20.61
C GLY A 459 -19.37 -6.59 21.94
N ASN A 460 -19.48 -5.55 22.78
CA ASN A 460 -20.20 -5.58 24.05
C ASN A 460 -21.73 -5.68 23.87
N SER A 461 -22.25 -5.40 22.68
CA SER A 461 -23.70 -5.40 22.38
C SER A 461 -24.08 -6.38 21.25
N ALA A 462 -23.26 -7.41 20.98
CA ALA A 462 -23.41 -8.26 19.80
C ALA A 462 -24.82 -8.89 19.68
N GLY A 463 -25.37 -9.40 20.78
CA GLY A 463 -26.73 -9.96 20.80
C GLY A 463 -27.83 -8.93 20.55
N LYS A 464 -27.65 -7.68 21.02
CA LYS A 464 -28.58 -6.57 20.75
C LYS A 464 -28.53 -6.16 19.29
N LEU A 465 -27.32 -6.07 18.71
CA LEU A 465 -27.17 -5.72 17.30
C LEU A 465 -27.76 -6.81 16.40
N SER A 466 -27.46 -8.07 16.68
CA SER A 466 -28.03 -9.23 15.96
C SER A 466 -29.56 -9.18 15.96
N SER A 467 -30.17 -8.82 17.09
CA SER A 467 -31.63 -8.63 17.18
C SER A 467 -32.11 -7.43 16.37
N ALA A 468 -31.37 -6.33 16.35
CA ALA A 468 -31.74 -5.11 15.63
C ALA A 468 -31.67 -5.25 14.11
N VAL A 469 -30.74 -6.07 13.60
CA VAL A 469 -30.57 -6.35 12.17
C VAL A 469 -31.29 -7.61 11.71
N ALA A 470 -32.05 -8.28 12.59
CA ALA A 470 -32.78 -9.49 12.25
C ALA A 470 -33.70 -9.27 11.04
N GLY A 471 -33.60 -10.15 10.03
CA GLY A 471 -34.34 -10.04 8.77
C GLY A 471 -33.86 -8.90 7.85
N ARG A 472 -32.69 -8.32 8.11
CA ARG A 472 -32.02 -7.36 7.24
C ARG A 472 -30.76 -7.96 6.62
N SER A 473 -30.42 -7.47 5.44
CA SER A 473 -29.18 -7.80 4.76
C SER A 473 -28.47 -6.53 4.28
N LEU A 474 -27.14 -6.54 4.27
CA LEU A 474 -26.36 -5.58 3.49
C LEU A 474 -26.18 -6.15 2.08
N VAL A 475 -26.43 -5.32 1.07
CA VAL A 475 -26.48 -5.76 -0.33
C VAL A 475 -25.64 -4.85 -1.21
N HIS A 476 -24.75 -5.45 -2.00
CA HIS A 476 -24.10 -4.81 -3.13
C HIS A 476 -24.69 -5.37 -4.43
N SER A 477 -25.24 -4.51 -5.28
CA SER A 477 -25.80 -4.92 -6.59
C SER A 477 -24.86 -4.53 -7.72
N THR A 478 -24.59 -5.48 -8.61
CA THR A 478 -23.62 -5.34 -9.70
C THR A 478 -24.12 -5.99 -10.99
N SER A 479 -23.32 -5.98 -12.05
CA SER A 479 -23.50 -6.80 -13.25
C SER A 479 -22.77 -8.13 -13.11
N HIS A 480 -23.04 -9.11 -13.98
CA HIS A 480 -22.29 -10.38 -13.99
C HIS A 480 -20.79 -10.14 -14.22
N THR A 481 -20.44 -9.28 -15.18
CA THR A 481 -19.04 -8.91 -15.45
C THR A 481 -18.37 -8.26 -14.24
N GLY A 482 -19.08 -7.36 -13.55
CA GLY A 482 -18.57 -6.75 -12.32
C GLY A 482 -18.39 -7.77 -11.19
N LEU A 483 -19.34 -8.70 -11.03
CA LEU A 483 -19.24 -9.79 -10.06
C LEU A 483 -18.02 -10.66 -10.32
N LYS A 484 -17.80 -11.09 -11.56
CA LYS A 484 -16.61 -11.84 -11.97
C LYS A 484 -15.31 -11.09 -11.63
N ALA A 485 -15.22 -9.81 -11.98
CA ALA A 485 -14.02 -9.01 -11.72
C ALA A 485 -13.71 -8.90 -10.20
N MET A 486 -14.74 -8.68 -9.37
CA MET A 486 -14.57 -8.61 -7.91
C MET A 486 -14.16 -9.96 -7.29
N LEU A 487 -14.69 -11.07 -7.80
CA LEU A 487 -14.34 -12.40 -7.30
C LEU A 487 -12.98 -12.88 -7.83
N ALA A 488 -12.58 -12.43 -9.03
CA ALA A 488 -11.24 -12.68 -9.57
C ALA A 488 -10.16 -12.02 -8.70
N THR A 489 -10.40 -10.81 -8.18
CA THR A 489 -9.48 -10.15 -7.23
C THR A 489 -9.72 -10.57 -5.79
N GLY A 490 -10.88 -11.12 -5.46
CA GLY A 490 -11.28 -11.52 -4.12
C GLY A 490 -11.75 -10.39 -3.21
N VAL A 491 -11.89 -9.17 -3.74
CA VAL A 491 -12.24 -7.99 -2.95
C VAL A 491 -13.31 -7.14 -3.64
N LEU A 492 -14.21 -6.56 -2.83
CA LEU A 492 -15.01 -5.41 -3.21
C LEU A 492 -14.22 -4.16 -2.83
N ALA A 493 -13.74 -3.41 -3.82
CA ALA A 493 -12.88 -2.24 -3.62
C ALA A 493 -13.54 -0.92 -4.05
N SER A 494 -13.18 0.15 -3.37
CA SER A 494 -13.60 1.53 -3.64
C SER A 494 -13.03 2.03 -4.96
N THR A 495 -13.57 3.11 -5.52
CA THR A 495 -13.13 3.65 -6.81
C THR A 495 -11.64 4.02 -6.83
N GLU A 496 -11.11 4.61 -5.76
CA GLU A 496 -9.68 4.94 -5.68
C GLU A 496 -8.82 3.68 -5.59
N ARG A 497 -9.24 2.67 -4.83
CA ARG A 497 -8.51 1.38 -4.74
C ARG A 497 -8.59 0.57 -6.04
N ARG A 498 -9.74 0.57 -6.71
CA ARG A 498 -9.89 -0.02 -8.06
C ARG A 498 -8.93 0.63 -9.07
N THR A 499 -8.68 1.93 -8.92
CA THR A 499 -7.72 2.64 -9.79
C THR A 499 -6.29 2.15 -9.54
N THR A 500 -5.88 1.94 -8.28
CA THR A 500 -4.57 1.34 -7.98
C THR A 500 -4.50 -0.14 -8.36
N MET A 501 -5.62 -0.86 -8.42
CA MET A 501 -5.67 -2.25 -8.89
C MET A 501 -5.59 -2.38 -10.42
N GLY A 502 -5.76 -1.29 -11.17
CA GLY A 502 -5.75 -1.29 -12.65
C GLY A 502 -7.11 -1.50 -13.29
N THR A 503 -8.19 -1.34 -12.53
CA THR A 503 -9.55 -1.36 -13.09
C THR A 503 -9.83 -0.05 -13.82
N HIS A 504 -10.33 -0.13 -15.06
CA HIS A 504 -10.67 1.04 -15.87
C HIS A 504 -11.80 1.88 -15.24
N VAL A 505 -11.79 3.18 -15.55
CA VAL A 505 -12.88 4.11 -15.19
C VAL A 505 -14.18 3.75 -15.90
N GLY A 506 -15.32 4.10 -15.28
CA GLY A 506 -16.65 3.85 -15.85
C GLY A 506 -17.21 2.45 -15.58
N VAL A 507 -16.56 1.66 -14.73
CA VAL A 507 -17.06 0.37 -14.27
C VAL A 507 -18.05 0.54 -13.10
N GLY A 508 -17.74 1.47 -12.19
CA GLY A 508 -18.60 1.81 -11.06
C GLY A 508 -19.78 2.70 -11.43
N LYS A 509 -20.75 2.77 -10.53
CA LYS A 509 -21.85 3.74 -10.62
C LYS A 509 -21.39 5.07 -10.04
N SER A 510 -21.66 6.16 -10.75
CA SER A 510 -21.49 7.54 -10.25
C SER A 510 -20.07 7.95 -9.84
N GLU A 511 -19.03 7.30 -10.41
CA GLU A 511 -17.63 7.51 -10.00
C GLU A 511 -17.19 9.00 -9.98
N SER A 512 -17.66 9.81 -10.93
CA SER A 512 -17.34 11.24 -10.98
C SER A 512 -17.92 12.02 -9.79
N ALA A 513 -19.14 11.68 -9.35
CA ALA A 513 -19.77 12.31 -8.19
C ALA A 513 -19.03 11.88 -6.91
N ASP A 514 -18.78 10.58 -6.77
CA ASP A 514 -18.10 9.98 -5.62
C ASP A 514 -16.72 10.61 -5.36
N LYS A 515 -15.99 10.96 -6.43
CA LYS A 515 -14.68 11.62 -6.33
C LYS A 515 -14.75 13.02 -5.71
N LEU A 516 -15.84 13.75 -5.95
CA LEU A 516 -16.07 15.09 -5.45
C LEU A 516 -16.70 15.09 -4.04
N THR A 517 -17.52 14.10 -3.72
CA THR A 517 -18.15 13.97 -2.39
C THR A 517 -17.25 13.32 -1.35
N GLY A 518 -16.23 12.58 -1.80
CA GLY A 518 -15.35 11.76 -0.97
C GLY A 518 -15.73 10.27 -0.91
N GLY A 519 -16.90 9.91 -1.44
CA GLY A 519 -17.37 8.53 -1.53
C GLY A 519 -16.46 7.59 -2.31
N ALA A 520 -15.60 8.10 -3.21
CA ALA A 520 -14.71 7.29 -4.03
C ALA A 520 -13.66 6.51 -3.22
N SER A 521 -13.45 6.87 -1.94
CA SER A 521 -12.60 6.13 -0.98
C SER A 521 -13.38 5.08 -0.18
N SER A 522 -14.63 4.78 -0.54
CA SER A 522 -15.47 3.81 0.16
C SER A 522 -16.19 2.86 -0.80
N VAL A 523 -16.58 1.70 -0.28
CA VAL A 523 -17.49 0.78 -0.96
C VAL A 523 -18.90 0.90 -0.41
N PHE A 524 -19.88 0.79 -1.29
CA PHE A 524 -21.27 1.09 -1.00
C PHE A 524 -22.08 -0.21 -0.89
N LEU A 525 -22.69 -0.41 0.27
CA LEU A 525 -23.71 -1.41 0.52
C LEU A 525 -25.05 -0.73 0.81
N ARG A 526 -26.15 -1.48 0.66
CA ARG A 526 -27.50 -1.02 1.04
C ARG A 526 -28.11 -1.94 2.07
N VAL A 527 -28.76 -1.37 3.07
CA VAL A 527 -29.63 -2.11 3.98
C VAL A 527 -30.93 -2.45 3.25
N ARG A 528 -31.27 -3.74 3.25
CA ARG A 528 -32.50 -4.29 2.65
C ARG A 528 -33.18 -5.22 3.64
N THR A 529 -34.49 -5.38 3.50
CA THR A 529 -35.18 -6.51 4.12
C THR A 529 -34.75 -7.78 3.37
N THR A 530 -34.31 -8.82 4.08
CA THR A 530 -33.74 -10.03 3.46
C THR A 530 -34.71 -10.68 2.46
N SER A 531 -36.01 -10.71 2.79
CA SER A 531 -37.05 -11.25 1.91
C SER A 531 -37.38 -10.38 0.70
N SER A 532 -36.94 -9.12 0.67
CA SER A 532 -37.16 -8.21 -0.45
C SER A 532 -35.98 -8.15 -1.42
N VAL A 533 -34.91 -8.94 -1.18
CA VAL A 533 -33.77 -8.98 -2.10
C VAL A 533 -34.16 -9.80 -3.33
N ASP A 534 -34.16 -9.13 -4.48
CA ASP A 534 -34.56 -9.68 -5.77
C ASP A 534 -33.43 -10.46 -6.47
N SER A 535 -33.76 -11.11 -7.58
CA SER A 535 -32.83 -11.89 -8.41
C SER A 535 -31.77 -11.03 -9.10
N GLY A 536 -30.69 -11.67 -9.55
CA GLY A 536 -29.62 -11.06 -10.34
C GLY A 536 -28.30 -10.88 -9.57
N PRO A 537 -27.26 -10.35 -10.23
CA PRO A 537 -25.90 -10.40 -9.70
C PRO A 537 -25.71 -9.52 -8.46
N LYS A 538 -25.50 -10.14 -7.29
CA LYS A 538 -25.40 -9.44 -6.01
C LYS A 538 -24.48 -10.15 -5.02
N LEU A 539 -23.84 -9.36 -4.17
CA LEU A 539 -23.18 -9.82 -2.94
C LEU A 539 -24.10 -9.47 -1.77
N ILE A 540 -24.40 -10.45 -0.90
CA ILE A 540 -25.36 -10.27 0.19
C ILE A 540 -24.77 -10.77 1.51
N TRP A 541 -24.82 -9.92 2.53
CA TRP A 541 -24.52 -10.27 3.91
C TRP A 541 -25.83 -10.32 4.70
N ASP A 542 -26.32 -11.52 4.99
CA ASP A 542 -27.52 -11.75 5.81
C ASP A 542 -27.23 -11.67 7.31
N GLN A 543 -25.96 -11.49 7.66
CA GLN A 543 -25.48 -11.15 9.00
C GLN A 543 -24.78 -9.79 8.94
N PRO A 544 -25.53 -8.67 8.84
CA PRO A 544 -24.96 -7.32 8.76
C PRO A 544 -23.98 -7.00 9.89
N GLU A 545 -24.20 -7.55 11.08
CA GLU A 545 -23.38 -7.39 12.27
C GLU A 545 -21.91 -7.77 12.04
N ARG A 546 -21.63 -8.68 11.10
CA ARG A 546 -20.26 -9.07 10.71
C ARG A 546 -19.45 -7.88 10.18
N LEU A 547 -20.05 -7.09 9.29
CA LEU A 547 -19.38 -5.90 8.74
C LEU A 547 -19.54 -4.70 9.66
N LEU A 548 -20.72 -4.55 10.31
CA LEU A 548 -20.97 -3.47 11.26
C LEU A 548 -20.14 -3.57 12.56
N ALA A 549 -19.35 -4.63 12.73
CA ALA A 549 -18.34 -4.70 13.78
C ALA A 549 -17.09 -3.86 13.49
N ARG A 550 -16.87 -3.43 12.24
CA ARG A 550 -15.72 -2.60 11.84
C ARG A 550 -15.87 -1.15 12.30
N ALA A 551 -14.78 -0.45 12.58
CA ALA A 551 -14.76 0.95 13.01
C ALA A 551 -14.79 1.95 11.85
N ASP A 552 -14.60 1.50 10.60
CA ASP A 552 -14.30 2.33 9.44
C ASP A 552 -15.48 2.54 8.48
N TYR A 553 -16.71 2.49 9.00
CA TYR A 553 -17.93 2.74 8.22
C TYR A 553 -18.73 3.95 8.71
N TYR A 554 -19.57 4.45 7.81
CA TYR A 554 -20.65 5.38 8.09
C TYR A 554 -21.82 5.08 7.15
N GLY A 555 -23.02 5.56 7.46
CA GLY A 555 -24.19 5.31 6.64
C GLY A 555 -25.14 6.49 6.58
N ALA A 556 -25.90 6.60 5.51
CA ALA A 556 -26.94 7.59 5.32
C ALA A 556 -28.24 6.91 4.86
N ASN A 557 -29.37 7.31 5.42
CA ASN A 557 -30.69 6.78 5.03
C ASN A 557 -31.24 7.50 3.77
N GLY A 558 -30.40 7.67 2.76
CA GLY A 558 -30.70 8.35 1.49
C GLY A 558 -29.51 8.29 0.54
N ASP A 559 -29.73 8.74 -0.70
CA ASP A 559 -28.71 8.78 -1.75
C ASP A 559 -27.81 10.00 -1.54
N THR A 560 -26.58 9.76 -1.11
CA THR A 560 -25.62 10.82 -0.74
C THR A 560 -24.32 10.77 -1.50
N PHE A 561 -24.11 9.74 -2.32
CA PHE A 561 -22.82 9.49 -2.98
C PHE A 561 -21.66 9.45 -1.96
N GLY A 562 -21.92 8.97 -0.74
CA GLY A 562 -20.91 8.89 0.32
C GLY A 562 -20.35 10.26 0.73
N VAL A 563 -21.21 11.28 0.84
CA VAL A 563 -20.75 12.64 1.14
C VAL A 563 -20.07 12.73 2.50
N ILE A 564 -18.79 13.08 2.46
CA ILE A 564 -17.99 13.52 3.61
C ILE A 564 -17.32 14.88 3.35
N ASN A 565 -17.34 15.34 2.10
CA ASN A 565 -16.83 16.64 1.72
C ASN A 565 -17.71 17.76 2.32
N PRO A 566 -17.17 18.60 3.24
CA PRO A 566 -17.94 19.67 3.88
C PRO A 566 -18.52 20.68 2.88
N ALA A 567 -17.85 20.92 1.75
CA ALA A 567 -18.33 21.83 0.70
C ALA A 567 -19.54 21.29 -0.08
N LYS A 568 -19.94 20.02 0.14
CA LYS A 568 -21.03 19.34 -0.57
C LYS A 568 -22.10 18.79 0.38
N VAL A 569 -21.92 18.81 1.69
CA VAL A 569 -22.88 18.22 2.66
C VAL A 569 -24.30 18.80 2.49
N GLU A 570 -24.42 20.12 2.37
CA GLU A 570 -25.72 20.79 2.20
C GLU A 570 -26.45 20.36 0.92
N GLN A 571 -25.70 20.05 -0.16
CA GLN A 571 -26.25 19.65 -1.44
C GLN A 571 -26.98 18.29 -1.36
N TYR A 572 -26.51 17.37 -0.52
CA TYR A 572 -27.00 15.99 -0.48
C TYR A 572 -27.93 15.70 0.71
N GLY A 573 -28.02 16.58 1.71
CA GLY A 573 -29.14 16.72 2.66
C GLY A 573 -29.43 15.57 3.64
N ALA A 574 -28.97 14.34 3.39
CA ALA A 574 -29.15 13.21 4.29
C ALA A 574 -28.04 13.20 5.35
N LYS A 575 -28.44 13.14 6.63
CA LYS A 575 -27.49 13.08 7.74
C LYS A 575 -26.83 11.71 7.79
N SER A 576 -25.50 11.70 7.74
CA SER A 576 -24.71 10.51 8.00
C SER A 576 -24.80 10.10 9.48
N THR A 577 -24.56 8.81 9.74
CA THR A 577 -24.42 8.28 11.09
C THR A 577 -23.43 7.12 11.09
N LYS A 578 -22.73 6.93 12.21
CA LYS A 578 -21.86 5.78 12.45
C LYS A 578 -22.48 4.78 13.43
N ASP A 579 -23.68 5.08 13.93
CA ASP A 579 -24.40 4.27 14.92
C ASP A 579 -25.04 3.04 14.22
N PRO A 580 -24.57 1.82 14.53
CA PRO A 580 -25.08 0.60 13.89
C PRO A 580 -26.57 0.37 14.15
N PHE A 581 -27.10 0.81 15.30
CA PHE A 581 -28.53 0.66 15.63
C PHE A 581 -29.42 1.64 14.87
N LYS A 582 -28.89 2.78 14.43
CA LYS A 582 -29.59 3.67 13.49
C LYS A 582 -29.53 3.10 12.07
N ILE A 583 -28.39 2.58 11.64
CA ILE A 583 -28.23 1.94 10.33
C ILE A 583 -29.16 0.73 10.18
N ALA A 584 -29.33 -0.09 11.22
CA ALA A 584 -30.27 -1.21 11.25
C ALA A 584 -31.73 -0.82 10.92
N LYS A 585 -32.09 0.46 11.13
CA LYS A 585 -33.42 1.02 10.88
C LYS A 585 -33.56 1.69 9.52
N PHE A 586 -32.52 1.70 8.69
CA PHE A 586 -32.59 2.29 7.36
C PHE A 586 -33.68 1.59 6.54
N ALA A 587 -34.50 2.41 5.90
CA ALA A 587 -35.68 1.99 5.16
C ALA A 587 -35.80 2.68 3.80
N ASN A 588 -35.02 3.74 3.56
CA ASN A 588 -35.00 4.41 2.27
C ASN A 588 -34.45 3.43 1.21
N PRO A 589 -35.11 3.25 0.05
CA PRO A 589 -34.60 2.42 -1.03
C PRO A 589 -33.20 2.83 -1.51
N SER A 590 -32.82 4.10 -1.41
CA SER A 590 -31.49 4.58 -1.80
C SER A 590 -30.55 4.78 -0.61
N ASN A 591 -30.80 4.15 0.55
CA ASN A 591 -29.85 4.20 1.66
C ASN A 591 -28.48 3.64 1.27
N GLU A 592 -27.45 4.10 1.97
CA GLU A 592 -26.06 3.76 1.72
C GLU A 592 -25.35 3.47 3.05
N VAL A 593 -24.51 2.44 3.05
CA VAL A 593 -23.53 2.13 4.10
C VAL A 593 -22.18 2.04 3.41
N MET A 594 -21.28 2.93 3.80
CA MET A 594 -19.99 3.17 3.17
C MET A 594 -18.90 2.60 4.08
N PHE A 595 -18.14 1.63 3.58
CA PHE A 595 -16.96 1.07 4.25
C PHE A 595 -15.69 1.62 3.60
N ALA A 596 -14.73 2.08 4.39
CA ALA A 596 -13.48 2.60 3.86
C ALA A 596 -12.71 1.53 3.07
N ASP A 597 -12.10 1.96 1.96
CA ASP A 597 -11.26 1.19 1.05
C ASP A 597 -11.90 -0.04 0.38
N GLY A 598 -12.32 -1.05 1.14
CA GLY A 598 -12.94 -2.25 0.62
C GLY A 598 -13.33 -3.30 1.66
N ILE A 599 -13.80 -4.44 1.14
CA ILE A 599 -14.28 -5.61 1.88
C ILE A 599 -13.71 -6.86 1.24
N ASP A 600 -13.15 -7.74 2.06
CA ASP A 600 -12.79 -9.11 1.68
C ASP A 600 -14.03 -9.94 1.33
N LEU A 601 -14.04 -10.54 0.14
CA LEU A 601 -15.14 -11.37 -0.34
C LEU A 601 -14.91 -12.86 -0.14
N LEU A 602 -13.69 -13.30 0.13
CA LEU A 602 -13.33 -14.71 0.14
C LEU A 602 -13.02 -15.22 1.56
N GLY A 603 -12.63 -14.33 2.47
CA GLY A 603 -12.32 -14.69 3.85
C GLY A 603 -13.51 -14.60 4.84
N PRO A 604 -13.21 -14.39 6.14
CA PRO A 604 -14.22 -14.36 7.21
C PRO A 604 -15.28 -13.28 7.06
N GLU A 605 -14.95 -12.14 6.45
CA GLU A 605 -15.89 -11.04 6.18
C GLU A 605 -16.78 -11.28 4.95
N GLY A 606 -16.56 -12.35 4.18
CA GLY A 606 -17.22 -12.59 2.91
C GLY A 606 -18.75 -12.64 2.97
N PRO A 607 -19.45 -12.53 1.81
CA PRO A 607 -20.90 -12.52 1.76
C PRO A 607 -21.51 -13.84 2.25
N SER A 608 -22.73 -13.78 2.79
CA SER A 608 -23.55 -14.94 3.10
C SER A 608 -24.09 -15.63 1.85
N ARG A 609 -24.35 -14.85 0.80
CA ARG A 609 -24.82 -15.31 -0.51
C ARG A 609 -24.21 -14.48 -1.64
N ILE A 610 -23.89 -15.15 -2.74
CA ILE A 610 -23.51 -14.57 -4.02
C ILE A 610 -24.60 -15.00 -5.01
N LEU A 611 -25.48 -14.07 -5.38
CA LEU A 611 -26.53 -14.36 -6.35
C LEU A 611 -26.00 -14.13 -7.76
N CYS A 612 -26.24 -15.08 -8.65
CA CYS A 612 -26.04 -14.98 -10.09
C CYS A 612 -27.40 -14.75 -10.79
N SER A 613 -27.42 -14.49 -12.09
CA SER A 613 -28.70 -14.38 -12.83
C SER A 613 -29.29 -15.73 -13.23
N ASN A 614 -28.46 -16.76 -13.34
CA ASN A 614 -28.86 -18.08 -13.81
C ASN A 614 -27.80 -19.13 -13.46
N THR A 615 -28.15 -20.39 -13.71
CA THR A 615 -27.32 -21.58 -13.49
C THR A 615 -25.97 -21.51 -14.21
N THR A 616 -25.92 -21.04 -15.47
CA THR A 616 -24.67 -20.93 -16.23
C THR A 616 -23.68 -19.98 -15.57
N GLN A 617 -24.14 -18.79 -15.16
CA GLN A 617 -23.30 -17.82 -14.47
C GLN A 617 -22.84 -18.34 -13.10
N ARG A 618 -23.71 -19.01 -12.37
CA ARG A 618 -23.37 -19.65 -11.09
C ARG A 618 -22.25 -20.68 -11.27
N ASP A 619 -22.37 -21.55 -12.27
CA ASP A 619 -21.38 -22.60 -12.52
C ASP A 619 -20.04 -22.01 -12.97
N GLU A 620 -20.07 -20.93 -13.76
CA GLU A 620 -18.87 -20.17 -14.13
C GLU A 620 -18.17 -19.56 -12.91
N ILE A 621 -18.92 -18.92 -12.00
CA ILE A 621 -18.35 -18.35 -10.76
C ILE A 621 -17.78 -19.45 -9.87
N ARG A 622 -18.48 -20.58 -9.71
CA ARG A 622 -17.97 -21.71 -8.91
C ARG A 622 -16.68 -22.27 -9.49
N ALA A 623 -16.62 -22.47 -10.80
CA ALA A 623 -15.41 -22.96 -11.47
C ALA A 623 -14.23 -21.98 -11.28
N MET A 624 -14.48 -20.66 -11.38
CA MET A 624 -13.47 -19.64 -11.11
C MET A 624 -12.94 -19.71 -9.67
N LEU A 625 -13.83 -19.82 -8.68
CA LEU A 625 -13.43 -19.92 -7.27
C LEU A 625 -12.65 -21.20 -6.98
N GLN A 626 -13.09 -22.33 -7.54
CA GLN A 626 -12.40 -23.62 -7.42
C GLN A 626 -11.00 -23.59 -8.06
N ALA A 627 -10.85 -22.93 -9.21
CA ALA A 627 -9.54 -22.76 -9.85
C ALA A 627 -8.57 -21.88 -9.04
N LYS A 628 -9.08 -21.15 -8.04
CA LYS A 628 -8.31 -20.34 -7.07
C LYS A 628 -8.21 -21.02 -5.70
N ASP A 629 -8.53 -22.31 -5.61
CA ASP A 629 -8.55 -23.10 -4.37
C ASP A 629 -9.47 -22.55 -3.26
N VAL A 630 -10.50 -21.78 -3.64
CA VAL A 630 -11.51 -21.27 -2.70
C VAL A 630 -12.60 -22.32 -2.53
N THR A 631 -12.58 -23.04 -1.42
CA THR A 631 -13.58 -24.08 -1.10
C THR A 631 -14.69 -23.60 -0.17
N SER A 632 -14.47 -22.50 0.56
CA SER A 632 -15.47 -21.93 1.47
C SER A 632 -15.34 -20.41 1.57
N ILE A 633 -16.46 -19.74 1.83
CA ILE A 633 -16.53 -18.30 2.11
C ILE A 633 -17.24 -18.12 3.45
N ALA A 634 -16.64 -17.34 4.35
CA ALA A 634 -17.15 -17.13 5.71
C ALA A 634 -17.59 -18.42 6.43
N GLY A 635 -16.79 -19.49 6.29
CA GLY A 635 -17.02 -20.79 6.92
C GLY A 635 -18.09 -21.68 6.27
N LYS A 636 -18.66 -21.27 5.12
CA LYS A 636 -19.64 -22.06 4.36
C LYS A 636 -19.08 -22.52 3.03
N ALA A 637 -19.43 -23.71 2.58
CA ALA A 637 -19.02 -24.22 1.27
C ALA A 637 -19.49 -23.30 0.13
N ILE A 638 -18.68 -23.14 -0.92
CA ILE A 638 -19.02 -22.25 -2.05
C ILE A 638 -20.32 -22.65 -2.74
N GLU A 639 -20.71 -23.93 -2.69
CA GLU A 639 -21.96 -24.45 -3.24
C GLU A 639 -23.20 -23.95 -2.49
N GLU A 640 -23.05 -23.59 -1.21
CA GLU A 640 -24.10 -22.99 -0.39
C GLU A 640 -24.15 -21.47 -0.54
N VAL A 641 -23.01 -20.85 -0.81
CA VAL A 641 -22.87 -19.39 -0.92
C VAL A 641 -23.23 -18.89 -2.32
N VAL A 642 -22.76 -19.55 -3.38
CA VAL A 642 -22.96 -19.11 -4.77
C VAL A 642 -24.21 -19.76 -5.34
N THR A 643 -25.28 -18.98 -5.54
CA THR A 643 -26.58 -19.45 -6.01
C THR A 643 -27.04 -18.74 -7.29
N ALA A 644 -28.01 -19.33 -7.99
CA ALA A 644 -28.63 -18.78 -9.20
C ALA A 644 -29.92 -18.03 -8.89
#